data_AF-A0A446CKS0-F1
#
_entry.id   AF-A0A446CKS0-F1
#
_cell.length_a   1.000
_cell.length_b   1.000
_cell.length_c   1.000
_cell.angle_alpha   90.00
_cell.angle_beta   90.00
_cell.angle_gamma   90.00
#
_symmetry.space_group_name_H-M   'P 1'
#
loop_
_entity.id
_entity.type
_entity.pdbx_description
1 polymer ?
#
loop_
_entity_poly.entity_id
_entity_poly.type
_entity_poly.pdbx_seq_one_letter_code
_entity_poly.pdbx_strand_id
1 'polypeptide(L)'
;MFIDSYAEVIDAKLRYPMSAVVGIKVDASRFQSIPTRAYDWKGRIIRVPSNYDPNSRAYVGTWDGTFKLAWTDNPAWIFFDLVTNDRYGLGERIPAGWMDKWGLYQIGRYCDELVPDGFGGQEPRFTCNCYLQSSADAYRVVQDLASVFRGMAYWASGSVVAVADMPGDPVYTFTAANVIDGRFNYAGSALNTRHTVALVSWNDLSDMGRQKVEYVEDREALARYGLKKTEVSAFGCTSRGQANRVGKWLLLTSRMETRSVSFSVGLDSCRVRPGSIIRVADQNLAGRRIGGRIRSATATTITVDAELGVRPGDRLTINLPSGVSETRIISTAVGQGLTVDMTTFTVDSTELTADMVGLPGTVLVLTVTAPYSEVPEEECVWTLESEALSAQRFRVLRVRRVGGLRADISAIQHEPGKFDNVDFGTRLDPPPVTVIPPSVQPPPSEVTITSYPVISQGFASHTAVFSWKRAESAVAYDVQWRRDNSEWVNLPRTGSTSVEVPNIYAGAFLCRVRAVNAMDVASIWASSAQTQLDGILAPPPTVTSLTATSLVFGIRLKWGFPAAPSIIERTEIWYGASSSFASAQKLGDYAFPQDSATLMGLSAGARLYFWAILRDRNGVAGVRYPAGIGVLGQASSDAGEILEYLKGKITQTQLAQDVLAPMEKIPALETRISEEETIRQAQNSAMAQSIQQVSAKVESESAVVQQKLEALADADGALGRRVDTVQAAADDAFAAVEETSEAIAKTNGDLAAMWSIKTQTTAGGKTYIAGIGVGVENTGGVVESQVIVAADKFAVIHPNGAQVTLPFVIVGGQVFMDDLLVRNASIGAAKFKDFLDSDATGYAGRPLLRLNFRTGAAEFNGQSSDGSRTEINNRGMRYYYPNGVLGARFGGG
;
A
#
# COMPACT_ATOMS: atom_id res chain seq x y z
N MET A 1 -17.50 -35.30 7.09
CA MET A 1 -17.83 -35.84 8.44
C MET A 1 -19.30 -35.57 8.65
N PHE A 2 -20.14 -36.60 8.64
CA PHE A 2 -21.58 -36.46 8.87
C PHE A 2 -21.82 -36.46 10.39
N ILE A 3 -22.55 -35.47 10.89
CA ILE A 3 -22.98 -35.42 12.29
C ILE A 3 -24.13 -36.42 12.42
N ASP A 4 -23.92 -37.49 13.19
CA ASP A 4 -24.88 -38.59 13.37
C ASP A 4 -26.09 -38.17 14.22
N SER A 5 -25.86 -37.33 15.23
CA SER A 5 -26.90 -36.66 16.03
C SER A 5 -26.29 -35.49 16.81
N TYR A 6 -27.11 -34.50 17.13
CA TYR A 6 -26.79 -33.48 18.14
C TYR A 6 -27.85 -33.56 19.23
N ALA A 7 -27.44 -33.46 20.49
CA ALA A 7 -28.34 -33.48 21.64
C ALA A 7 -27.94 -32.35 22.58
N GLU A 8 -28.84 -31.41 22.81
CA GLU A 8 -28.68 -30.40 23.84
C GLU A 8 -29.03 -31.03 25.19
N VAL A 9 -28.02 -31.22 26.04
CA VAL A 9 -28.24 -31.71 27.40
C VAL A 9 -28.32 -30.49 28.33
N ILE A 10 -29.53 -30.12 28.76
CA ILE A 10 -29.75 -28.91 29.58
C ILE A 10 -29.45 -29.18 31.08
N ASP A 11 -29.61 -30.42 31.55
CA ASP A 11 -29.51 -30.74 32.98
C ASP A 11 -28.48 -31.85 33.28
N ALA A 12 -27.19 -31.47 33.35
CA ALA A 12 -26.18 -32.35 33.93
C ALA A 12 -25.78 -31.82 35.32
N LYS A 13 -25.95 -32.67 36.34
CA LYS A 13 -25.82 -32.39 37.79
C LYS A 13 -24.44 -31.88 38.29
N LEU A 14 -23.49 -31.54 37.42
CA LEU A 14 -22.11 -31.14 37.79
C LEU A 14 -21.57 -29.93 37.02
N ARG A 15 -22.42 -29.05 36.48
CA ARG A 15 -21.95 -27.90 35.68
C ARG A 15 -21.73 -26.65 36.52
N TYR A 16 -20.57 -26.03 36.33
CA TYR A 16 -20.37 -24.64 36.72
C TYR A 16 -21.42 -23.75 36.01
N PRO A 17 -22.14 -22.85 36.72
CA PRO A 17 -23.15 -21.98 36.12
C PRO A 17 -22.60 -21.19 34.93
N MET A 18 -23.40 -20.95 33.88
CA MET A 18 -22.98 -20.18 32.70
C MET A 18 -21.75 -20.78 31.97
N SER A 19 -21.71 -22.11 31.82
CA SER A 19 -20.73 -22.83 31.00
C SER A 19 -21.43 -23.70 29.97
N ALA A 20 -20.91 -23.70 28.73
CA ALA A 20 -21.24 -24.68 27.72
C ALA A 20 -20.17 -25.78 27.70
N VAL A 21 -20.59 -27.04 27.55
CA VAL A 21 -19.68 -28.18 27.38
C VAL A 21 -19.99 -28.79 26.03
N VAL A 22 -18.97 -28.92 25.18
CA VAL A 22 -19.10 -29.63 23.90
C VAL A 22 -18.42 -30.98 24.02
N GLY A 23 -19.22 -32.04 23.90
CA GLY A 23 -18.74 -33.42 23.83
C GLY A 23 -18.81 -33.92 22.40
N ILE A 24 -17.78 -34.64 21.95
CA ILE A 24 -17.81 -35.37 20.67
C ILE A 24 -17.56 -36.84 20.98
N LYS A 25 -18.46 -37.71 20.53
CA LYS A 25 -18.26 -39.16 20.53
C LYS A 25 -17.87 -39.58 19.11
N VAL A 26 -16.68 -40.18 18.98
CA VAL A 26 -16.17 -40.71 17.71
C VAL A 26 -15.85 -42.19 17.89
N ASP A 27 -15.99 -42.96 16.81
CA ASP A 27 -15.56 -44.35 16.77
C ASP A 27 -14.03 -44.44 16.81
N ALA A 28 -13.50 -45.11 17.83
CA ALA A 28 -12.06 -45.27 18.04
C ALA A 28 -11.38 -46.05 16.90
N SER A 29 -12.11 -46.88 16.14
CA SER A 29 -11.56 -47.61 14.99
C SER A 29 -11.12 -46.69 13.84
N ARG A 30 -11.68 -45.47 13.76
CA ARG A 30 -11.40 -44.50 12.69
C ARG A 30 -10.29 -43.51 13.02
N PHE A 31 -9.77 -43.49 14.25
CA PHE A 31 -8.76 -42.54 14.69
C PHE A 31 -7.66 -43.24 15.50
N GLN A 32 -6.40 -43.06 15.08
CA GLN A 32 -5.22 -43.59 15.80
C GLN A 32 -4.89 -42.80 17.07
N SER A 33 -5.44 -41.60 17.24
CA SER A 33 -5.27 -40.72 18.40
C SER A 33 -6.54 -39.89 18.63
N ILE A 34 -6.67 -39.28 19.82
CA ILE A 34 -7.79 -38.37 20.10
C ILE A 34 -7.75 -37.22 19.08
N PRO A 35 -8.82 -37.02 18.27
CA PRO A 35 -8.81 -35.98 17.25
C PRO A 35 -8.77 -34.58 17.87
N THR A 36 -7.96 -33.70 17.29
CA THR A 36 -7.96 -32.27 17.60
C THR A 36 -9.27 -31.63 17.16
N ARG A 37 -9.81 -30.74 17.99
CA ARG A 37 -11.09 -30.07 17.77
C ARG A 37 -10.86 -28.56 17.68
N ALA A 38 -11.52 -27.92 16.73
CA ALA A 38 -11.57 -26.47 16.60
C ALA A 38 -13.04 -26.03 16.64
N TYR A 39 -13.29 -24.90 17.31
CA TYR A 39 -14.62 -24.33 17.44
C TYR A 39 -14.54 -22.84 17.11
N ASP A 40 -15.46 -22.38 16.27
CA ASP A 40 -15.74 -20.97 16.08
C ASP A 40 -17.07 -20.67 16.77
N TRP A 41 -17.02 -19.82 17.80
CA TRP A 41 -18.20 -19.42 18.54
C TRP A 41 -18.09 -17.97 19.03
N LYS A 42 -19.24 -17.35 19.29
CA LYS A 42 -19.28 -16.15 20.12
C LYS A 42 -19.23 -16.59 21.57
N GLY A 43 -18.10 -16.30 22.23
CA GLY A 43 -17.85 -16.66 23.62
C GLY A 43 -18.76 -15.94 24.63
N ARG A 44 -18.24 -15.70 25.83
CA ARG A 44 -19.03 -15.14 26.93
C ARG A 44 -19.52 -13.71 26.61
N ILE A 45 -20.75 -13.41 27.02
CA ILE A 45 -21.28 -12.05 27.10
C ILE A 45 -20.66 -11.34 28.32
N ILE A 46 -20.02 -10.20 28.09
CA ILE A 46 -19.27 -9.46 29.10
C ILE A 46 -19.83 -8.04 29.28
N ARG A 47 -19.30 -7.32 30.29
CA ARG A 47 -19.64 -5.91 30.51
C ARG A 47 -18.93 -5.02 29.50
N VAL A 48 -19.70 -4.22 28.77
CA VAL A 48 -19.22 -3.20 27.84
C VAL A 48 -19.91 -1.84 28.12
N PRO A 49 -19.36 -0.70 27.68
CA PRO A 49 -20.01 0.60 27.87
C PRO A 49 -21.45 0.60 27.37
N SER A 50 -22.34 1.26 28.11
CA SER A 50 -23.74 1.42 27.73
C SER A 50 -23.91 2.02 26.33
N ASN A 51 -23.02 2.94 25.95
CA ASN A 51 -23.03 3.65 24.68
C ASN A 51 -22.25 2.96 23.53
N TYR A 52 -21.67 1.78 23.76
CA TYR A 52 -20.92 1.02 22.76
C TYR A 52 -21.78 -0.03 22.08
N ASP A 53 -21.75 -0.11 20.75
CA ASP A 53 -22.34 -1.22 19.99
C ASP A 53 -21.24 -2.12 19.42
N PRO A 54 -21.11 -3.38 19.89
CA PRO A 54 -20.04 -4.27 19.44
C PRO A 54 -20.20 -4.78 18.01
N ASN A 55 -21.39 -4.71 17.41
CA ASN A 55 -21.57 -5.15 16.03
C ASN A 55 -21.11 -4.08 15.04
N SER A 56 -21.54 -2.83 15.27
CA SER A 56 -21.12 -1.68 14.44
C SER A 56 -19.79 -1.07 14.88
N ARG A 57 -19.28 -1.46 16.06
CA ARG A 57 -18.07 -0.91 16.72
C ARG A 57 -18.16 0.60 17.00
N ALA A 58 -19.37 1.15 17.05
CA ALA A 58 -19.62 2.56 17.26
C ALA A 58 -19.82 2.91 18.74
N TYR A 59 -19.38 4.11 19.12
CA TYR A 59 -19.61 4.72 20.43
C TYR A 59 -20.49 5.96 20.26
N VAL A 60 -21.73 5.91 20.75
CA VAL A 60 -22.74 6.96 20.47
C VAL A 60 -22.92 7.87 21.68
N GLY A 61 -22.58 9.16 21.53
CA GLY A 61 -22.66 10.14 22.61
C GLY A 61 -21.58 9.97 23.68
N THR A 62 -21.67 10.79 24.74
CA THR A 62 -20.71 10.75 25.86
C THR A 62 -21.06 9.61 26.81
N TRP A 63 -20.07 8.81 27.18
CA TRP A 63 -20.28 7.72 28.12
C TRP A 63 -20.39 8.24 29.55
N ASP A 64 -21.40 7.79 30.28
CA ASP A 64 -21.68 8.13 31.68
C ASP A 64 -20.97 7.20 32.69
N GLY A 65 -20.22 6.22 32.20
CA GLY A 65 -19.52 5.24 33.03
C GLY A 65 -20.35 4.00 33.38
N THR A 66 -21.57 3.85 32.87
CA THR A 66 -22.43 2.67 33.09
C THR A 66 -22.16 1.55 32.08
N PHE A 67 -22.47 0.30 32.44
CA PHE A 67 -22.19 -0.86 31.59
C PHE A 67 -23.48 -1.57 31.19
N LYS A 68 -23.46 -2.20 30.01
CA LYS A 68 -24.45 -3.19 29.55
C LYS A 68 -23.75 -4.51 29.24
N LEU A 69 -24.54 -5.58 29.11
CA LEU A 69 -24.04 -6.90 28.74
C LEU A 69 -24.08 -7.08 27.22
N ALA A 70 -22.95 -7.39 26.60
CA ALA A 70 -22.87 -7.74 25.18
C ALA A 70 -21.66 -8.65 24.89
N TRP A 71 -21.70 -9.37 23.77
CA TRP A 71 -20.53 -10.04 23.23
C TRP A 71 -19.64 -9.03 22.48
N THR A 72 -18.32 -9.12 22.61
CA THR A 72 -17.34 -8.29 21.89
C THR A 72 -16.01 -9.03 21.76
N ASP A 73 -15.25 -8.71 20.71
CA ASP A 73 -13.86 -9.12 20.50
C ASP A 73 -12.86 -7.97 20.73
N ASN A 74 -13.34 -6.83 21.25
CA ASN A 74 -12.50 -5.69 21.58
C ASN A 74 -11.62 -6.02 22.80
N PRO A 75 -10.28 -5.97 22.66
CA PRO A 75 -9.36 -6.41 23.70
C PRO A 75 -9.44 -5.55 24.98
N ALA A 76 -9.86 -4.29 24.90
CA ALA A 76 -9.98 -3.44 26.08
C ALA A 76 -11.09 -3.92 27.02
N TRP A 77 -12.24 -4.32 26.46
CA TRP A 77 -13.37 -4.82 27.26
C TRP A 77 -13.16 -6.26 27.71
N ILE A 78 -12.47 -7.08 26.90
CA ILE A 78 -12.00 -8.41 27.33
C ILE A 78 -11.02 -8.27 28.50
N PHE A 79 -10.09 -7.32 28.44
CA PHE A 79 -9.18 -7.01 29.53
C PHE A 79 -9.93 -6.56 30.79
N PHE A 80 -10.92 -5.67 30.65
CA PHE A 80 -11.77 -5.24 31.76
C PHE A 80 -12.43 -6.43 32.45
N ASP A 81 -13.05 -7.31 31.67
CA ASP A 81 -13.74 -8.48 32.19
C ASP A 81 -12.77 -9.48 32.83
N LEU A 82 -11.63 -9.81 32.21
CA LEU A 82 -10.67 -10.73 32.82
C LEU A 82 -10.18 -10.23 34.18
N VAL A 83 -9.90 -8.94 34.34
CA VAL A 83 -9.39 -8.44 35.62
C VAL A 83 -10.49 -8.34 36.68
N THR A 84 -11.71 -7.96 36.30
CA THR A 84 -12.77 -7.58 37.26
C THR A 84 -13.82 -8.66 37.52
N ASN A 85 -13.69 -9.84 36.91
CA ASN A 85 -14.65 -10.92 37.04
C ASN A 85 -14.27 -11.86 38.19
N ASP A 86 -15.21 -12.11 39.09
CA ASP A 86 -15.00 -12.92 40.29
C ASP A 86 -14.82 -14.42 39.97
N ARG A 87 -15.31 -14.87 38.81
CA ARG A 87 -15.40 -16.31 38.48
C ARG A 87 -14.08 -16.92 38.02
N TYR A 88 -13.35 -16.22 37.16
CA TYR A 88 -12.12 -16.72 36.51
C TYR A 88 -11.03 -15.66 36.42
N GLY A 89 -11.34 -14.45 36.89
CA GLY A 89 -10.49 -13.30 36.82
C GLY A 89 -9.85 -12.97 38.15
N LEU A 90 -9.53 -11.69 38.34
CA LEU A 90 -9.03 -11.15 39.60
C LEU A 90 -10.11 -10.42 40.39
N GLY A 91 -11.39 -10.56 40.05
CA GLY A 91 -12.49 -9.78 40.64
C GLY A 91 -12.58 -9.87 42.16
N GLU A 92 -12.31 -11.04 42.75
CA GLU A 92 -12.25 -11.23 44.21
C GLU A 92 -11.17 -10.38 44.89
N ARG A 93 -10.12 -9.99 44.16
CA ARG A 93 -8.98 -9.20 44.65
C ARG A 93 -8.96 -7.77 44.11
N ILE A 94 -9.57 -7.54 42.96
CA ILE A 94 -9.55 -6.30 42.19
C ILE A 94 -11.01 -5.98 41.81
N PRO A 95 -11.75 -5.31 42.68
CA PRO A 95 -13.11 -4.87 42.39
C PRO A 95 -13.13 -3.97 41.14
N ALA A 96 -14.25 -3.96 40.42
CA ALA A 96 -14.39 -3.14 39.20
C ALA A 96 -14.14 -1.63 39.42
N GLY A 97 -14.39 -1.11 40.64
CA GLY A 97 -14.09 0.27 41.00
C GLY A 97 -12.59 0.59 41.13
N TRP A 98 -11.74 -0.42 41.21
CA TRP A 98 -10.28 -0.31 41.26
C TRP A 98 -9.65 -0.47 39.87
N MET A 99 -10.44 -0.29 38.81
CA MET A 99 -9.96 -0.24 37.43
C MET A 99 -10.15 1.17 36.88
N ASP A 100 -9.13 1.73 36.21
CA ASP A 100 -9.30 2.95 35.44
C ASP A 100 -10.09 2.69 34.15
N LYS A 101 -11.42 2.69 34.28
CA LYS A 101 -12.34 2.47 33.16
C LYS A 101 -12.31 3.60 32.12
N TRP A 102 -11.87 4.81 32.50
CA TRP A 102 -11.85 5.96 31.60
C TRP A 102 -10.66 5.88 30.63
N GLY A 103 -9.47 5.55 31.14
CA GLY A 103 -8.31 5.23 30.29
C GLY A 103 -8.60 4.05 29.38
N LEU A 104 -9.24 3.01 29.91
CA LEU A 104 -9.60 1.82 29.12
C LEU A 104 -10.65 2.11 28.04
N TYR A 105 -11.56 3.05 28.26
CA TYR A 105 -12.52 3.51 27.26
C TYR A 105 -11.83 4.16 26.04
N GLN A 106 -10.77 4.96 26.27
CA GLN A 106 -9.97 5.52 25.18
C GLN A 106 -9.26 4.43 24.38
N ILE A 107 -8.68 3.43 25.07
CA ILE A 107 -8.05 2.27 24.43
C ILE A 107 -9.09 1.48 23.62
N GLY A 108 -10.28 1.24 24.20
CA GLY A 108 -11.37 0.53 23.53
C GLY A 108 -11.79 1.20 22.23
N ARG A 109 -11.95 2.53 22.23
CA ARG A 109 -12.21 3.29 21.01
C ARG A 109 -11.09 3.14 19.97
N TYR A 110 -9.83 3.24 20.40
CA TYR A 110 -8.68 3.10 19.50
C TYR A 110 -8.60 1.70 18.88
N CYS A 111 -8.96 0.64 19.63
CA CYS A 111 -9.00 -0.74 19.12
C CYS A 111 -10.06 -0.94 18.02
N ASP A 112 -11.20 -0.25 18.13
CA ASP A 112 -12.34 -0.37 17.21
C ASP A 112 -12.22 0.53 15.96
N GLU A 113 -11.23 1.42 15.89
CA GLU A 113 -10.98 2.21 14.68
C GLU A 113 -10.69 1.30 13.48
N LEU A 114 -11.37 1.56 12.37
CA LEU A 114 -11.18 0.83 11.12
C LEU A 114 -9.87 1.27 10.45
N VAL A 115 -9.02 0.30 10.15
CA VAL A 115 -7.74 0.47 9.46
C VAL A 115 -7.63 -0.53 8.29
N PRO A 116 -6.81 -0.23 7.27
CA PRO A 116 -6.63 -1.13 6.14
C PRO A 116 -6.14 -2.53 6.58
N ASP A 117 -6.76 -3.55 6.02
CA ASP A 117 -6.41 -4.96 6.26
C ASP A 117 -5.18 -5.42 5.47
N GLY A 118 -4.70 -4.61 4.51
CA GLY A 118 -3.61 -4.92 3.60
C GLY A 118 -4.01 -5.70 2.34
N PHE A 119 -5.31 -6.01 2.17
CA PHE A 119 -5.90 -6.74 1.05
C PHE A 119 -6.97 -5.93 0.29
N GLY A 120 -7.13 -4.64 0.61
CA GLY A 120 -8.09 -3.72 -0.02
C GLY A 120 -9.38 -3.51 0.78
N GLY A 121 -9.51 -4.15 1.94
CA GLY A 121 -10.59 -3.96 2.89
C GLY A 121 -10.19 -3.12 4.11
N GLN A 122 -11.10 -3.08 5.09
CA GLN A 122 -10.93 -2.41 6.38
C GLN A 122 -11.23 -3.41 7.49
N GLU A 123 -10.50 -3.33 8.59
CA GLU A 123 -10.72 -4.14 9.79
C GLU A 123 -10.52 -3.30 11.05
N PRO A 124 -11.12 -3.68 12.20
CA PRO A 124 -10.76 -3.08 13.48
C PRO A 124 -9.24 -3.19 13.72
N ARG A 125 -8.66 -2.11 14.25
CA ARG A 125 -7.23 -2.01 14.54
C ARG A 125 -6.71 -3.17 15.37
N PHE A 126 -7.41 -3.50 16.45
CA PHE A 126 -7.06 -4.60 17.35
C PHE A 126 -8.30 -5.42 17.73
N THR A 127 -8.20 -6.74 17.52
CA THR A 127 -9.14 -7.74 18.01
C THR A 127 -8.41 -8.76 18.88
N CYS A 128 -9.15 -9.38 19.80
CA CYS A 128 -8.62 -10.45 20.64
C CYS A 128 -9.58 -11.64 20.69
N ASN A 129 -9.15 -12.73 20.06
CA ASN A 129 -9.81 -14.02 20.09
C ASN A 129 -8.88 -15.01 20.78
N CYS A 130 -8.97 -15.07 22.11
CA CYS A 130 -8.16 -15.97 22.93
C CYS A 130 -9.03 -16.87 23.80
N TYR A 131 -8.49 -18.03 24.17
CA TYR A 131 -9.06 -18.91 25.18
C TYR A 131 -7.94 -19.37 26.11
N LEU A 132 -8.23 -19.36 27.42
CA LEU A 132 -7.26 -19.75 28.44
C LEU A 132 -7.50 -21.22 28.81
N GLN A 133 -6.53 -22.08 28.48
CA GLN A 133 -6.65 -23.53 28.68
C GLN A 133 -6.23 -23.98 30.07
N SER A 134 -5.23 -23.33 30.65
CA SER A 134 -4.59 -23.72 31.91
C SER A 134 -4.37 -22.50 32.80
N SER A 135 -4.24 -22.75 34.10
CA SER A 135 -3.86 -21.71 35.06
C SER A 135 -2.46 -21.19 34.76
N ALA A 136 -2.32 -19.88 34.73
CA ALA A 136 -1.04 -19.19 34.59
C ALA A 136 -0.94 -18.08 35.65
N ASP A 137 0.27 -17.55 35.83
CA ASP A 137 0.47 -16.39 36.71
C ASP A 137 -0.42 -15.21 36.26
N ALA A 138 -1.20 -14.69 37.19
CA ALA A 138 -2.21 -13.69 36.89
C ALA A 138 -1.62 -12.41 36.29
N TYR A 139 -0.47 -11.96 36.82
CA TYR A 139 0.18 -10.76 36.29
C TYR A 139 0.64 -11.00 34.85
N ARG A 140 1.22 -12.17 34.55
CA ARG A 140 1.58 -12.54 33.18
C ARG A 140 0.37 -12.54 32.23
N VAL A 141 -0.75 -13.15 32.60
CA VAL A 141 -1.95 -13.19 31.73
C VAL A 141 -2.48 -11.77 31.46
N VAL A 142 -2.46 -10.91 32.47
CA VAL A 142 -2.86 -9.49 32.32
C VAL A 142 -1.90 -8.74 31.39
N GLN A 143 -0.59 -8.98 31.46
CA GLN A 143 0.36 -8.41 30.50
C GLN A 143 0.19 -8.97 29.08
N ASP A 144 -0.05 -10.27 28.94
CA ASP A 144 -0.26 -10.92 27.64
C ASP A 144 -1.50 -10.35 26.94
N LEU A 145 -2.60 -10.11 27.67
CA LEU A 145 -3.77 -9.41 27.12
C LEU A 145 -3.51 -7.94 26.81
N ALA A 146 -2.80 -7.22 27.68
CA ALA A 146 -2.46 -5.83 27.43
C ALA A 146 -1.59 -5.68 26.17
N SER A 147 -0.76 -6.67 25.87
CA SER A 147 0.10 -6.69 24.68
C SER A 147 -0.71 -6.66 23.36
N VAL A 148 -1.97 -7.12 23.35
CA VAL A 148 -2.82 -7.14 22.15
C VAL A 148 -3.09 -5.73 21.62
N PHE A 149 -3.34 -4.78 22.51
CA PHE A 149 -3.46 -3.35 22.17
C PHE A 149 -2.14 -2.59 22.35
N ARG A 150 -1.00 -3.30 22.28
CA ARG A 150 0.36 -2.75 22.44
C ARG A 150 0.54 -1.99 23.75
N GLY A 151 -0.09 -2.48 24.80
CA GLY A 151 -0.12 -1.83 26.09
C GLY A 151 0.63 -2.56 27.18
N MET A 152 0.55 -1.97 28.36
CA MET A 152 0.99 -2.54 29.63
C MET A 152 -0.05 -2.25 30.70
N ALA A 153 -0.12 -3.13 31.70
CA ALA A 153 -0.90 -2.90 32.91
C ALA A 153 0.03 -2.65 34.09
N TYR A 154 -0.31 -1.71 34.96
CA TYR A 154 0.42 -1.49 36.21
C TYR A 154 -0.52 -1.07 37.33
N TRP A 155 -0.03 -1.19 38.56
CA TRP A 155 -0.73 -0.74 39.75
C TRP A 155 -0.32 0.68 40.12
N ALA A 156 -1.27 1.61 40.23
CA ALA A 156 -1.01 2.96 40.68
C ALA A 156 -2.23 3.54 41.41
N SER A 157 -1.98 4.31 42.48
CA SER A 157 -3.02 5.03 43.23
C SER A 157 -4.21 4.17 43.69
N GLY A 158 -3.96 2.88 43.99
CA GLY A 158 -5.00 1.95 44.45
C GLY A 158 -5.86 1.34 43.33
N SER A 159 -5.49 1.56 42.07
CA SER A 159 -6.17 0.97 40.91
C SER A 159 -5.20 0.28 39.95
N VAL A 160 -5.74 -0.67 39.19
CA VAL A 160 -5.10 -1.19 37.97
C VAL A 160 -5.33 -0.18 36.85
N VAL A 161 -4.24 0.22 36.21
CA VAL A 161 -4.21 1.14 35.08
C VAL A 161 -3.64 0.41 33.88
N ALA A 162 -4.38 0.42 32.77
CA ALA A 162 -3.91 -0.04 31.47
C ALA A 162 -3.55 1.17 30.61
N VAL A 163 -2.41 1.10 29.91
CA VAL A 163 -1.99 2.12 28.95
C VAL A 163 -1.58 1.45 27.66
N ALA A 164 -1.95 2.04 26.51
CA ALA A 164 -1.60 1.56 25.18
C ALA A 164 -0.53 2.44 24.51
N ASP A 165 0.31 1.84 23.66
CA ASP A 165 1.13 2.57 22.69
C ASP A 165 0.25 3.08 21.54
N MET A 166 -0.39 4.24 21.77
CA MET A 166 -1.26 4.93 20.82
C MET A 166 -0.84 6.40 20.67
N PRO A 167 -1.29 7.10 19.59
CA PRO A 167 -1.05 8.53 19.42
C PRO A 167 -1.55 9.32 20.63
N GLY A 168 -0.77 10.32 21.05
CA GLY A 168 -1.15 11.21 22.13
C GLY A 168 -0.25 12.44 22.20
N ASP A 169 -0.81 13.51 22.74
CA ASP A 169 -0.04 14.72 22.98
C ASP A 169 0.80 14.61 24.25
N PRO A 170 1.97 15.26 24.31
CA PRO A 170 2.78 15.28 25.53
C PRO A 170 2.02 15.93 26.69
N VAL A 171 1.94 15.24 27.83
CA VAL A 171 1.18 15.70 29.01
C VAL A 171 1.94 16.72 29.85
N TYR A 172 3.28 16.69 29.79
CA TYR A 172 4.14 17.56 30.57
C TYR A 172 5.46 17.82 29.86
N THR A 173 6.06 18.98 30.15
CA THR A 173 7.34 19.40 29.55
C THR A 173 8.45 19.50 30.59
N PHE A 174 9.59 18.88 30.30
CA PHE A 174 10.80 18.93 31.10
C PHE A 174 11.90 19.68 30.35
N THR A 175 12.56 20.60 31.03
CA THR A 175 13.68 21.40 30.56
C THR A 175 14.79 21.36 31.61
N ALA A 176 15.94 21.94 31.32
CA ALA A 176 17.00 22.07 32.33
C ALA A 176 16.56 22.84 33.58
N ALA A 177 15.45 23.61 33.53
CA ALA A 177 14.96 24.43 34.62
C ALA A 177 14.07 23.72 35.65
N ASN A 178 13.51 22.53 35.33
CA ASN A 178 12.73 21.70 36.25
C ASN A 178 13.28 20.28 36.41
N VAL A 179 14.47 20.04 35.87
CA VAL A 179 15.26 18.84 36.13
C VAL A 179 16.37 19.18 37.11
N ILE A 180 16.56 18.32 38.12
CA ILE A 180 17.60 18.49 39.13
C ILE A 180 18.97 18.49 38.43
N ASP A 181 19.80 19.49 38.76
CA ASP A 181 21.09 19.79 38.12
C ASP A 181 21.02 20.08 36.61
N GLY A 182 19.81 20.17 36.02
CA GLY A 182 19.60 20.35 34.59
C GLY A 182 20.18 19.24 33.71
N ARG A 183 20.39 18.02 34.27
CA ARG A 183 21.09 16.92 33.59
C ARG A 183 20.14 15.85 33.07
N PHE A 184 20.21 15.60 31.77
CA PHE A 184 19.58 14.46 31.10
C PHE A 184 20.65 13.41 30.77
N ASN A 185 20.41 12.15 31.16
CA ASN A 185 21.29 11.04 30.82
C ASN A 185 20.65 10.23 29.69
N TYR A 186 21.31 10.17 28.55
CA TYR A 186 20.85 9.41 27.39
C TYR A 186 21.59 8.08 27.25
N ALA A 187 20.87 7.03 26.86
CA ALA A 187 21.44 5.75 26.48
C ALA A 187 20.82 5.24 25.18
N GLY A 188 21.66 4.81 24.25
CA GLY A 188 21.23 4.19 22.99
C GLY A 188 21.00 2.69 23.15
N SER A 189 20.03 2.14 22.41
CA SER A 189 19.87 0.69 22.29
C SER A 189 20.96 0.10 21.39
N ALA A 190 21.35 -1.14 21.70
CA ALA A 190 22.43 -1.84 21.02
C ALA A 190 22.09 -2.15 19.55
N LEU A 191 23.10 -2.20 18.68
CA LEU A 191 22.90 -2.43 17.25
C LEU A 191 22.27 -3.80 16.93
N ASN A 192 22.44 -4.79 17.81
CA ASN A 192 21.83 -6.11 17.66
C ASN A 192 20.31 -6.10 17.88
N THR A 193 19.75 -5.08 18.53
CA THR A 193 18.30 -4.90 18.68
C THR A 193 17.67 -4.16 17.49
N ARG A 194 18.44 -3.87 16.43
CA ARG A 194 17.91 -3.34 15.16
C ARG A 194 17.42 -4.49 14.30
N HIS A 195 16.21 -4.96 14.58
CA HIS A 195 15.60 -6.05 13.81
C HIS A 195 15.20 -5.54 12.42
N THR A 196 15.40 -6.36 11.39
CA THR A 196 15.07 -6.02 9.99
C THR A 196 13.98 -6.92 9.43
N VAL A 197 13.74 -8.07 10.06
CA VAL A 197 12.68 -9.03 9.72
C VAL A 197 11.97 -9.49 10.99
N ALA A 198 10.64 -9.46 10.98
CA ALA A 198 9.80 -9.98 12.04
C ALA A 198 8.95 -11.15 11.53
N LEU A 199 8.98 -12.26 12.26
CA LEU A 199 8.14 -13.43 12.05
C LEU A 199 7.04 -13.40 13.12
N VAL A 200 5.81 -13.11 12.69
CA VAL A 200 4.68 -12.89 13.61
C VAL A 200 3.73 -14.08 13.55
N SER A 201 3.65 -14.85 14.63
CA SER A 201 2.70 -15.97 14.71
C SER A 201 1.29 -15.47 15.04
N TRP A 202 0.28 -15.95 14.32
CA TRP A 202 -1.14 -15.62 14.47
C TRP A 202 -2.02 -16.84 14.15
N ASN A 203 -3.31 -16.84 14.53
CA ASN A 203 -4.20 -17.98 14.32
C ASN A 203 -5.14 -17.75 13.14
N ASP A 204 -5.06 -18.60 12.11
CA ASP A 204 -5.87 -18.44 10.90
C ASP A 204 -7.22 -19.14 11.00
N LEU A 205 -8.29 -18.36 11.17
CA LEU A 205 -9.66 -18.88 11.28
C LEU A 205 -10.14 -19.55 9.98
N SER A 206 -9.58 -19.20 8.81
CA SER A 206 -9.90 -19.88 7.54
C SER A 206 -9.31 -21.30 7.47
N ASP A 207 -8.34 -21.61 8.34
CA ASP A 207 -7.68 -22.91 8.47
C ASP A 207 -7.87 -23.46 9.90
N MET A 208 -9.12 -23.42 10.39
CA MET A 208 -9.55 -23.98 11.67
C MET A 208 -8.77 -23.44 12.89
N GLY A 209 -8.32 -22.19 12.84
CA GLY A 209 -7.56 -21.55 13.91
C GLY A 209 -6.12 -22.05 14.04
N ARG A 210 -5.57 -22.73 13.02
CA ARG A 210 -4.17 -23.16 13.01
C ARG A 210 -3.23 -21.96 13.07
N GLN A 211 -2.15 -22.12 13.83
CA GLN A 211 -1.13 -21.08 13.94
C GLN A 211 -0.33 -20.99 12.63
N LYS A 212 -0.27 -19.79 12.06
CA LYS A 212 0.53 -19.42 10.89
C LYS A 212 1.51 -18.31 11.24
N VAL A 213 2.53 -18.12 10.41
CA VAL A 213 3.54 -17.08 10.59
C VAL A 213 3.41 -16.07 9.46
N GLU A 214 3.23 -14.80 9.81
CA GLU A 214 3.30 -13.69 8.88
C GLU A 214 4.75 -13.16 8.85
N TYR A 215 5.32 -13.09 7.64
CA TYR A 215 6.65 -12.54 7.41
C TYR A 215 6.54 -11.04 7.12
N VAL A 216 7.24 -10.22 7.91
CA VAL A 216 7.30 -8.77 7.73
C VAL A 216 8.76 -8.34 7.62
N GLU A 217 9.07 -7.51 6.62
CA GLU A 217 10.41 -6.96 6.39
C GLU A 217 10.43 -5.43 6.36
N ASP A 218 11.51 -4.84 6.84
CA ASP A 218 11.87 -3.45 6.59
C ASP A 218 13.05 -3.42 5.62
N ARG A 219 12.78 -3.12 4.35
CA ARG A 219 13.77 -3.15 3.26
C ARG A 219 14.91 -2.14 3.45
N GLU A 220 14.60 -0.97 3.97
CA GLU A 220 15.59 0.09 4.21
C GLU A 220 16.54 -0.33 5.34
N ALA A 221 15.98 -0.86 6.43
CA ALA A 221 16.76 -1.39 7.53
C ALA A 221 17.56 -2.63 7.10
N LEU A 222 17.00 -3.50 6.25
CA LEU A 222 17.68 -4.68 5.70
C LEU A 222 18.89 -4.30 4.84
N ALA A 223 18.75 -3.30 3.97
CA ALA A 223 19.85 -2.80 3.14
C ALA A 223 20.98 -2.21 3.99
N ARG A 224 20.64 -1.56 5.11
CA ARG A 224 21.62 -0.90 5.99
C ARG A 224 22.27 -1.83 7.02
N TYR A 225 21.50 -2.72 7.64
CA TYR A 225 21.93 -3.52 8.80
C TYR A 225 22.04 -5.02 8.51
N GLY A 226 21.69 -5.46 7.31
CA GLY A 226 21.61 -6.88 6.95
C GLY A 226 20.45 -7.60 7.62
N LEU A 227 20.42 -8.93 7.47
CA LEU A 227 19.34 -9.77 7.99
C LEU A 227 19.45 -9.96 9.50
N LYS A 228 18.47 -9.47 10.25
CA LYS A 228 18.34 -9.60 11.71
C LYS A 228 16.90 -9.95 12.06
N LYS A 229 16.67 -11.24 12.31
CA LYS A 229 15.34 -11.79 12.56
C LYS A 229 14.90 -11.61 14.01
N THR A 230 13.60 -11.48 14.21
CA THR A 230 12.93 -11.58 15.51
C THR A 230 11.64 -12.35 15.34
N GLU A 231 11.27 -13.13 16.35
CA GLU A 231 10.05 -13.93 16.37
C GLU A 231 9.14 -13.40 17.47
N VAL A 232 7.86 -13.21 17.17
CA VAL A 232 6.86 -12.72 18.12
C VAL A 232 5.55 -13.46 17.91
N SER A 233 4.92 -13.88 19.00
CA SER A 233 3.58 -14.48 18.95
C SER A 233 2.55 -13.40 19.25
N ALA A 234 1.70 -13.07 18.28
CA ALA A 234 0.61 -12.11 18.48
C ALA A 234 -0.53 -12.78 19.26
N PHE A 235 -0.58 -12.51 20.57
CA PHE A 235 -1.57 -13.12 21.47
C PHE A 235 -3.00 -12.78 21.01
N GLY A 236 -3.88 -13.78 20.96
CA GLY A 236 -5.29 -13.60 20.57
C GLY A 236 -5.52 -13.09 19.14
N CYS A 237 -4.48 -12.97 18.31
CA CYS A 237 -4.58 -12.41 16.97
C CYS A 237 -5.12 -13.44 15.98
N THR A 238 -6.22 -13.13 15.30
CA THR A 238 -6.83 -13.97 14.26
C THR A 238 -6.87 -13.32 12.88
N SER A 239 -6.33 -12.10 12.75
CA SER A 239 -6.21 -11.41 11.47
C SER A 239 -4.75 -11.40 11.01
N ARG A 240 -4.56 -11.74 9.74
CA ARG A 240 -3.27 -11.58 9.06
C ARG A 240 -2.83 -10.11 8.99
N GLY A 241 -3.78 -9.19 8.77
CA GLY A 241 -3.53 -7.75 8.72
C GLY A 241 -3.03 -7.21 10.06
N GLN A 242 -3.69 -7.60 11.16
CA GLN A 242 -3.25 -7.28 12.51
C GLN A 242 -1.85 -7.87 12.82
N ALA A 243 -1.57 -9.12 12.41
CA ALA A 243 -0.26 -9.72 12.55
C ALA A 243 0.83 -8.94 11.76
N ASN A 244 0.53 -8.54 10.53
CA ASN A 244 1.41 -7.70 9.72
C ASN A 244 1.71 -6.36 10.40
N ARG A 245 0.68 -5.69 10.96
CA ARG A 245 0.83 -4.44 11.72
C ARG A 245 1.67 -4.63 12.99
N VAL A 246 1.55 -5.75 13.69
CA VAL A 246 2.42 -6.08 14.85
C VAL A 246 3.88 -6.17 14.42
N GLY A 247 4.16 -6.86 13.30
CA GLY A 247 5.52 -6.97 12.77
C GLY A 247 6.10 -5.61 12.35
N LYS A 248 5.32 -4.80 11.61
CA LYS A 248 5.72 -3.45 11.20
C LYS A 248 6.02 -2.56 12.41
N TRP A 249 5.11 -2.55 13.39
CA TRP A 249 5.29 -1.77 14.62
C TRP A 249 6.58 -2.15 15.36
N LEU A 250 6.88 -3.44 15.45
CA LEU A 250 8.10 -3.92 16.11
C LEU A 250 9.36 -3.44 15.36
N LEU A 251 9.40 -3.64 14.04
CA LEU A 251 10.55 -3.25 13.21
C LEU A 251 10.80 -1.73 13.27
N LEU A 252 9.73 -0.93 13.09
CA LEU A 252 9.81 0.54 13.14
C LEU A 252 10.22 1.04 14.52
N THR A 253 9.66 0.48 15.59
CA THR A 253 10.04 0.80 16.97
C THR A 253 11.53 0.53 17.18
N SER A 254 12.01 -0.65 16.76
CA SER A 254 13.41 -1.04 16.92
C SER A 254 14.39 -0.12 16.16
N ARG A 255 13.94 0.47 15.05
CA ARG A 255 14.72 1.33 14.16
C ARG A 255 14.69 2.80 14.58
N MET A 256 13.54 3.30 15.03
CA MET A 256 13.30 4.73 15.26
C MET A 256 13.43 5.11 16.74
N GLU A 257 12.91 4.28 17.65
CA GLU A 257 12.88 4.57 19.10
C GLU A 257 14.15 4.05 19.78
N THR A 258 15.29 4.56 19.34
CA THR A 258 16.60 4.00 19.67
C THR A 258 17.21 4.57 20.94
N ARG A 259 16.64 5.64 21.48
CA ARG A 259 17.22 6.41 22.59
C ARG A 259 16.33 6.36 23.81
N SER A 260 16.91 6.07 24.96
CA SER A 260 16.29 6.26 26.27
C SER A 260 16.88 7.50 26.94
N VAL A 261 16.09 8.10 27.82
CA VAL A 261 16.49 9.24 28.65
C VAL A 261 16.14 8.95 30.11
N SER A 262 17.03 9.34 31.02
CA SER A 262 16.81 9.26 32.45
C SER A 262 17.28 10.54 33.15
N PHE A 263 16.48 11.02 34.10
CA PHE A 263 16.73 12.27 34.82
C PHE A 263 15.97 12.29 36.15
N SER A 264 16.41 13.13 37.09
CA SER A 264 15.75 13.29 38.38
C SER A 264 14.97 14.59 38.44
N VAL A 265 13.77 14.55 39.02
CA VAL A 265 12.90 15.71 39.23
C VAL A 265 12.41 15.79 40.67
N GLY A 266 11.90 16.95 41.06
CA GLY A 266 11.20 17.14 42.32
C GLY A 266 9.74 16.68 42.27
N LEU A 267 8.85 17.53 42.81
CA LEU A 267 7.41 17.24 42.90
C LEU A 267 6.74 17.07 41.52
N ASP A 268 7.34 17.60 40.45
CA ASP A 268 6.86 17.49 39.06
C ASP A 268 6.69 16.05 38.58
N SER A 269 7.36 15.07 39.22
CA SER A 269 7.11 13.65 38.99
C SER A 269 5.65 13.22 39.15
N CYS A 270 4.87 13.94 39.96
CA CYS A 270 3.45 13.65 40.19
C CYS A 270 2.57 13.99 38.98
N ARG A 271 3.08 14.77 38.02
CA ARG A 271 2.38 15.15 36.79
C ARG A 271 2.44 14.09 35.69
N VAL A 272 3.30 13.08 35.85
CA VAL A 272 3.53 12.04 34.84
C VAL A 272 3.39 10.65 35.44
N ARG A 273 2.98 9.69 34.61
CA ARG A 273 2.81 8.29 35.00
C ARG A 273 3.48 7.38 33.96
N PRO A 274 3.76 6.11 34.29
CA PRO A 274 4.14 5.13 33.27
C PRO A 274 3.15 5.13 32.11
N GLY A 275 3.68 5.20 30.89
CA GLY A 275 2.92 5.32 29.64
C GLY A 275 2.63 6.76 29.19
N SER A 276 2.81 7.79 30.03
CA SER A 276 2.67 9.19 29.63
C SER A 276 3.70 9.59 28.57
N ILE A 277 3.27 10.37 27.57
CA ILE A 277 4.17 11.03 26.62
C ILE A 277 4.61 12.36 27.25
N ILE A 278 5.91 12.63 27.27
CA ILE A 278 6.51 13.84 27.83
C ILE A 278 7.35 14.53 26.76
N ARG A 279 7.48 15.84 26.87
CA ARG A 279 8.38 16.64 26.05
C ARG A 279 9.66 16.91 26.84
N VAL A 280 10.81 16.68 26.21
CA VAL A 280 12.12 16.97 26.79
C VAL A 280 12.81 18.01 25.91
N ALA A 281 13.00 19.20 26.46
CA ALA A 281 13.71 20.31 25.84
C ALA A 281 15.11 20.44 26.46
N ASP A 282 16.03 19.56 26.04
CA ASP A 282 17.42 19.60 26.46
C ASP A 282 18.23 20.54 25.55
N GLN A 283 18.69 21.64 26.11
CA GLN A 283 19.53 22.62 25.42
C GLN A 283 20.87 22.05 24.94
N ASN A 284 21.45 21.07 25.65
CA ASN A 284 22.74 20.49 25.30
C ASN A 284 22.66 19.65 24.02
N LEU A 285 21.54 18.95 23.84
CA LEU A 285 21.28 18.16 22.64
C LEU A 285 20.78 19.03 21.48
N ALA A 286 19.93 20.01 21.79
CA ALA A 286 19.40 20.94 20.80
C ALA A 286 20.50 21.82 20.17
N GLY A 287 21.58 22.09 20.92
CA GLY A 287 22.67 22.98 20.50
C GLY A 287 22.36 24.47 20.67
N ARG A 288 21.19 24.78 21.22
CA ARG A 288 20.78 26.13 21.64
C ARG A 288 19.82 26.01 22.81
N ARG A 289 19.67 27.08 23.59
CA ARG A 289 18.66 27.14 24.64
C ARG A 289 17.26 27.09 24.01
N ILE A 290 16.40 26.19 24.51
CA ILE A 290 15.02 26.01 24.00
C ILE A 290 14.00 25.89 25.14
N GLY A 291 14.40 26.18 26.37
CA GLY A 291 13.52 26.17 27.52
C GLY A 291 14.12 26.91 28.71
N GLY A 292 13.26 27.23 29.67
CA GLY A 292 13.60 28.04 30.83
C GLY A 292 12.41 28.27 31.75
N ARG A 293 12.43 29.39 32.47
CA ARG A 293 11.32 29.84 33.33
C ARG A 293 10.76 31.19 32.91
N ILE A 294 9.47 31.38 33.17
CA ILE A 294 8.77 32.64 32.90
C ILE A 294 9.13 33.63 34.00
N ARG A 295 9.36 34.90 33.63
CA ARG A 295 9.54 35.99 34.59
C ARG A 295 8.23 36.69 34.94
N SER A 296 7.36 36.89 33.96
CA SER A 296 6.04 37.46 34.14
C SER A 296 5.17 37.11 32.93
N ALA A 297 3.85 37.05 33.11
CA ALA A 297 2.94 36.77 32.01
C ALA A 297 1.55 37.37 32.22
N THR A 298 0.88 37.60 31.10
CA THR A 298 -0.58 37.72 30.99
C THR A 298 -1.09 36.50 30.21
N ALA A 299 -2.40 36.41 29.95
CA ALA A 299 -2.96 35.33 29.14
C ALA A 299 -2.38 35.27 27.71
N THR A 300 -1.84 36.37 27.18
CA THR A 300 -1.37 36.47 25.77
C THR A 300 0.05 36.99 25.60
N THR A 301 0.64 37.58 26.63
CA THR A 301 1.98 38.19 26.58
C THR A 301 2.86 37.61 27.68
N ILE A 302 4.00 37.05 27.33
CA ILE A 302 4.86 36.24 28.19
C ILE A 302 6.28 36.77 28.12
N THR A 303 6.85 37.09 29.28
CA THR A 303 8.23 37.52 29.42
C THR A 303 9.08 36.34 29.87
N VAL A 304 10.00 35.88 29.02
CA VAL A 304 10.86 34.73 29.31
C VAL A 304 12.25 35.14 29.79
N ASP A 305 12.92 34.23 30.50
CA ASP A 305 14.25 34.38 31.10
C ASP A 305 15.44 34.16 30.12
N ALA A 306 15.20 34.28 28.81
CA ALA A 306 16.20 34.04 27.78
C ALA A 306 15.99 34.92 26.54
N GLU A 307 17.09 35.39 25.96
CA GLU A 307 17.10 35.85 24.57
C GLU A 307 17.26 34.64 23.64
N LEU A 308 16.28 34.46 22.75
CA LEU A 308 16.27 33.41 21.74
C LEU A 308 15.97 34.02 20.38
N GLY A 309 16.55 33.44 19.32
CA GLY A 309 16.10 33.68 17.96
C GLY A 309 14.72 33.04 17.75
N VAL A 310 13.68 33.83 18.01
CA VAL A 310 12.26 33.45 17.90
C VAL A 310 11.64 34.15 16.71
N ARG A 311 10.79 33.46 15.95
CA ARG A 311 10.07 34.00 14.81
C ARG A 311 8.56 33.91 15.03
N PRO A 312 7.76 34.85 14.49
CA PRO A 312 6.32 34.64 14.34
C PRO A 312 6.04 33.30 13.66
N GLY A 313 5.11 32.51 14.20
CA GLY A 313 4.83 31.15 13.76
C GLY A 313 5.49 30.05 14.60
N ASP A 314 6.52 30.37 15.39
CA ASP A 314 7.09 29.42 16.35
C ASP A 314 6.08 29.04 17.45
N ARG A 315 6.28 27.90 18.09
CA ARG A 315 5.36 27.34 19.10
C ARG A 315 5.95 27.47 20.49
N LEU A 316 5.24 28.17 21.37
CA LEU A 316 5.57 28.32 22.79
C LEU A 316 4.72 27.36 23.61
N THR A 317 5.37 26.45 24.34
CA THR A 317 4.71 25.55 25.29
C THR A 317 5.01 25.96 26.71
N ILE A 318 3.99 26.07 27.56
CA ILE A 318 4.12 26.47 28.96
C ILE A 318 3.45 25.43 29.86
N ASN A 319 4.10 25.07 30.96
CA ASN A 319 3.49 24.30 32.04
C ASN A 319 2.69 25.28 32.92
N LEU A 320 1.36 25.25 32.81
CA LEU A 320 0.48 26.13 33.58
C LEU A 320 0.43 25.74 35.08
N PRO A 321 -0.02 26.62 35.98
CA PRO A 321 -0.16 26.32 37.42
C PRO A 321 -1.07 25.11 37.72
N SER A 322 -2.15 24.96 36.96
CA SER A 322 -2.99 23.74 36.93
C SER A 322 -2.20 22.46 36.66
N GLY A 323 -1.02 22.57 36.05
CA GLY A 323 -0.08 21.52 35.67
C GLY A 323 -0.36 20.85 34.34
N VAL A 324 -1.17 21.49 33.51
CA VAL A 324 -1.34 21.15 32.10
C VAL A 324 -0.29 21.89 31.29
N SER A 325 0.40 21.19 30.37
CA SER A 325 1.22 21.85 29.36
C SER A 325 0.34 22.33 28.20
N GLU A 326 0.35 23.63 27.92
CA GLU A 326 -0.36 24.20 26.78
C GLU A 326 0.60 24.80 25.76
N THR A 327 0.34 24.55 24.48
CA THR A 327 1.08 25.14 23.37
C THR A 327 0.27 26.24 22.69
N ARG A 328 0.93 27.35 22.36
CA ARG A 328 0.38 28.46 21.56
C ARG A 328 1.36 28.87 20.47
N ILE A 329 0.84 29.49 19.42
CA ILE A 329 1.65 30.03 18.32
C ILE A 329 2.04 31.46 18.66
N ILE A 330 3.29 31.81 18.43
CA ILE A 330 3.83 33.16 18.65
C ILE A 330 3.40 34.06 17.50
N SER A 331 2.77 35.20 17.80
CA SER A 331 2.40 36.22 16.83
C SER A 331 3.49 37.26 16.66
N THR A 332 4.09 37.73 17.76
CA THR A 332 5.19 38.70 17.76
C THR A 332 6.17 38.37 18.88
N ALA A 333 7.44 38.70 18.66
CA ALA A 333 8.50 38.58 19.65
C ALA A 333 9.33 39.87 19.65
N VAL A 334 9.42 40.54 20.80
CA VAL A 334 10.14 41.79 20.98
C VAL A 334 11.20 41.58 22.06
N GLY A 335 12.47 41.71 21.69
CA GLY A 335 13.58 41.68 22.64
C GLY A 335 13.73 43.03 23.32
N GLN A 336 13.87 43.04 24.64
CA GLN A 336 14.31 44.23 25.39
C GLN A 336 15.76 44.05 25.82
N GLY A 337 16.65 44.81 25.18
CA GLY A 337 18.07 44.91 25.51
C GLY A 337 18.35 46.03 26.53
N LEU A 338 19.45 45.92 27.27
CA LEU A 338 20.00 47.01 28.07
C LEU A 338 21.35 47.43 27.51
N THR A 339 21.61 48.73 27.44
CA THR A 339 22.93 49.29 27.18
C THR A 339 23.74 49.42 28.47
N VAL A 340 25.07 49.64 28.36
CA VAL A 340 26.01 49.73 29.50
C VAL A 340 25.65 50.86 30.49
N ASP A 341 24.86 51.84 30.07
CA ASP A 341 24.31 52.94 30.86
C ASP A 341 22.89 52.68 31.43
N MET A 342 22.42 51.42 31.40
CA MET A 342 21.09 50.98 31.84
C MET A 342 19.91 51.51 31.02
N THR A 343 20.15 52.04 29.82
CA THR A 343 19.06 52.45 28.92
C THR A 343 18.44 51.22 28.24
N THR A 344 17.11 51.10 28.30
CA THR A 344 16.38 50.00 27.64
C THR A 344 16.16 50.32 26.16
N PHE A 345 16.47 49.38 25.27
CA PHE A 345 16.12 49.47 23.85
C PHE A 345 15.32 48.25 23.41
N THR A 346 14.36 48.46 22.51
CA THR A 346 13.50 47.41 21.95
C THR A 346 13.95 47.06 20.54
N VAL A 347 14.16 45.77 20.28
CA VAL A 347 14.51 45.25 18.94
C VAL A 347 13.55 44.14 18.56
N ASP A 348 13.13 44.13 17.29
CA ASP A 348 12.38 43.02 16.70
C ASP A 348 13.27 41.77 16.68
N SER A 349 12.73 40.61 17.08
CA SER A 349 13.48 39.36 17.14
C SER A 349 14.08 38.91 15.80
N THR A 350 13.62 39.46 14.69
CA THR A 350 14.15 39.21 13.33
C THR A 350 15.46 39.94 13.02
N GLU A 351 15.82 40.98 13.79
CA GLU A 351 17.02 41.80 13.58
C GLU A 351 18.12 41.59 14.64
N LEU A 352 17.87 40.76 15.64
CA LEU A 352 18.83 40.39 16.69
C LEU A 352 19.96 39.51 16.10
N THR A 353 21.16 40.08 16.00
CA THR A 353 22.40 39.33 15.70
C THR A 353 23.06 38.87 17.00
N ALA A 354 23.82 37.75 16.94
CA ALA A 354 24.45 37.14 18.13
C ALA A 354 25.42 38.08 18.89
N ASP A 355 25.87 39.16 18.25
CA ASP A 355 26.80 40.15 18.81
C ASP A 355 26.12 41.26 19.64
N MET A 356 24.77 41.29 19.72
CA MET A 356 24.02 42.31 20.48
C MET A 356 23.60 41.88 21.89
N VAL A 357 24.14 40.76 22.40
CA VAL A 357 23.75 40.15 23.69
C VAL A 357 24.79 40.48 24.76
N GLY A 358 24.41 40.97 25.95
CA GLY A 358 25.43 41.06 27.00
C GLY A 358 25.20 41.79 28.32
N LEU A 359 23.98 41.96 28.87
CA LEU A 359 23.85 42.38 30.26
C LEU A 359 22.88 41.50 31.07
N PRO A 360 23.23 41.10 32.31
CA PRO A 360 22.31 40.43 33.22
C PRO A 360 21.06 41.30 33.45
N GLY A 361 19.90 40.87 32.95
CA GLY A 361 18.64 41.62 33.08
C GLY A 361 17.81 41.71 31.81
N THR A 362 18.34 41.35 30.65
CA THR A 362 17.59 41.34 29.40
C THR A 362 16.48 40.27 29.38
N VAL A 363 15.37 40.61 28.74
CA VAL A 363 14.15 39.79 28.68
C VAL A 363 13.58 39.77 27.27
N LEU A 364 12.97 38.66 26.89
CA LEU A 364 12.25 38.54 25.63
C LEU A 364 10.74 38.51 25.94
N VAL A 365 10.00 39.43 25.32
CA VAL A 365 8.55 39.54 25.44
C VAL A 365 7.92 38.89 24.21
N LEU A 366 7.18 37.81 24.45
CA LEU A 366 6.50 37.02 23.43
C LEU A 366 5.00 37.29 23.50
N THR A 367 4.37 37.57 22.35
CA THR A 367 2.90 37.61 22.24
C THR A 367 2.43 36.39 21.47
N VAL A 368 1.37 35.74 21.96
CA VAL A 368 0.77 34.56 21.32
C VAL A 368 -0.54 34.87 20.63
N THR A 369 -0.94 34.04 19.67
CA THR A 369 -2.14 34.23 18.85
C THR A 369 -3.45 33.95 19.58
N ALA A 370 -3.42 33.18 20.67
CA ALA A 370 -4.61 32.84 21.46
C ALA A 370 -4.27 32.78 22.96
N PRO A 371 -5.21 33.18 23.85
CA PRO A 371 -4.97 33.16 25.28
C PRO A 371 -4.74 31.73 25.81
N TYR A 372 -3.91 31.60 26.85
CA TYR A 372 -3.84 30.39 27.66
C TYR A 372 -5.13 30.19 28.46
N SER A 373 -5.49 28.93 28.78
CA SER A 373 -6.70 28.64 29.56
C SER A 373 -6.64 29.17 30.99
N GLU A 374 -5.43 29.35 31.51
CA GLU A 374 -5.09 29.93 32.80
C GLU A 374 -3.91 30.89 32.58
N VAL A 375 -3.87 31.99 33.33
CA VAL A 375 -2.73 32.94 33.24
C VAL A 375 -1.47 32.24 33.73
N PRO A 376 -0.39 32.16 32.92
CA PRO A 376 0.87 31.62 33.40
C PRO A 376 1.43 32.42 34.58
N GLU A 377 1.99 31.74 35.58
CA GLU A 377 2.62 32.39 36.73
C GLU A 377 4.13 32.57 36.51
N GLU A 378 4.75 33.41 37.34
CA GLU A 378 6.20 33.49 37.43
C GLU A 378 6.76 32.09 37.78
N GLU A 379 7.98 31.79 37.32
CA GLU A 379 8.64 30.49 37.51
C GLU A 379 8.03 29.29 36.76
N CYS A 380 6.89 29.46 36.06
CA CYS A 380 6.36 28.45 35.15
C CYS A 380 7.39 28.07 34.07
N VAL A 381 7.47 26.79 33.77
CA VAL A 381 8.43 26.25 32.80
C VAL A 381 7.92 26.49 31.39
N TRP A 382 8.79 26.95 30.50
CA TRP A 382 8.48 27.12 29.08
C TRP A 382 9.47 26.36 28.18
N THR A 383 8.99 26.01 26.98
CA THR A 383 9.77 25.44 25.88
C THR A 383 9.37 26.08 24.57
N LEU A 384 10.35 26.29 23.69
CA LEU A 384 10.16 26.84 22.35
C LEU A 384 10.47 25.77 21.27
N GLU A 385 9.54 25.61 20.33
CA GLU A 385 9.70 24.77 19.12
C GLU A 385 9.57 25.66 17.87
N SER A 386 10.41 25.43 16.86
CA SER A 386 10.35 26.08 15.55
C SER A 386 10.40 25.04 14.42
N GLU A 387 10.25 25.46 13.17
CA GLU A 387 10.37 24.56 12.01
C GLU A 387 11.75 23.89 11.95
N ALA A 388 12.81 24.62 12.30
CA ALA A 388 14.18 24.11 12.28
C ALA A 388 14.59 23.39 13.57
N LEU A 389 13.75 23.39 14.62
CA LEU A 389 14.08 22.78 15.90
C LEU A 389 12.85 22.40 16.71
N SER A 390 12.65 21.10 16.90
CA SER A 390 11.55 20.53 17.68
C SER A 390 12.07 19.86 18.95
N ALA A 391 11.30 19.96 20.04
CA ALA A 391 11.65 19.27 21.28
C ALA A 391 11.38 17.77 21.16
N GLN A 392 12.23 16.96 21.79
CA GLN A 392 12.10 15.52 21.71
C GLN A 392 10.92 15.03 22.55
N ARG A 393 10.24 13.99 22.05
CA ARG A 393 9.15 13.33 22.77
C ARG A 393 9.64 11.98 23.31
N PHE A 394 9.25 11.67 24.52
CA PHE A 394 9.58 10.41 25.18
C PHE A 394 8.34 9.82 25.86
N ARG A 395 8.19 8.50 25.82
CA ARG A 395 7.19 7.76 26.59
C ARG A 395 7.81 7.28 27.90
N VAL A 396 7.20 7.67 29.02
CA VAL A 396 7.67 7.30 30.36
C VAL A 396 7.51 5.79 30.55
N LEU A 397 8.61 5.10 30.85
CA LEU A 397 8.60 3.67 31.20
C LEU A 397 8.41 3.49 32.71
N ARG A 398 9.06 4.35 33.49
CA ARG A 398 9.11 4.21 34.95
C ARG A 398 9.25 5.56 35.64
N VAL A 399 8.58 5.69 36.78
CA VAL A 399 8.78 6.76 37.76
C VAL A 399 9.14 6.08 39.09
N ARG A 400 10.32 6.37 39.64
CA ARG A 400 10.82 5.78 40.89
C ARG A 400 11.12 6.87 41.91
N ARG A 401 10.44 6.87 43.06
CA ARG A 401 10.83 7.73 44.18
C ARG A 401 12.11 7.22 44.83
N VAL A 402 13.05 8.13 45.08
CA VAL A 402 14.38 7.80 45.64
C VAL A 402 14.55 8.31 47.07
N GLY A 403 13.76 9.30 47.48
CA GLY A 403 13.72 9.84 48.84
C GLY A 403 13.18 11.27 48.87
N GLY A 404 12.49 11.64 49.96
CA GLY A 404 11.85 12.97 50.09
C GLY A 404 10.90 13.27 48.93
N LEU A 405 11.06 14.45 48.31
CA LEU A 405 10.31 14.90 47.14
C LEU A 405 10.98 14.57 45.79
N ARG A 406 12.06 13.76 45.77
CA ARG A 406 12.83 13.44 44.56
C ARG A 406 12.38 12.11 43.94
N ALA A 407 12.24 12.12 42.61
CA ALA A 407 11.96 10.93 41.83
C ALA A 407 12.80 10.89 40.55
N ASP A 408 13.18 9.68 40.15
CA ASP A 408 13.84 9.41 38.88
C ASP A 408 12.81 8.99 37.84
N ILE A 409 12.89 9.61 36.68
CA ILE A 409 12.09 9.28 35.50
C ILE A 409 12.99 8.57 34.50
N SER A 410 12.50 7.45 33.96
CA SER A 410 13.12 6.77 32.83
C SER A 410 12.10 6.67 31.70
N ALA A 411 12.49 7.09 30.50
CA ALA A 411 11.61 7.18 29.35
C ALA A 411 12.33 6.74 28.06
N ILE A 412 11.57 6.25 27.09
CA ILE A 412 12.06 5.85 25.76
C ILE A 412 11.59 6.85 24.72
N GLN A 413 12.38 7.10 23.69
CA GLN A 413 12.02 7.99 22.58
C GLN A 413 10.66 7.58 22.00
N HIS A 414 9.83 8.55 21.70
CA HIS A 414 8.48 8.34 21.17
C HIS A 414 8.33 9.05 19.84
N GLU A 415 8.03 8.29 18.79
CA GLU A 415 7.83 8.83 17.44
C GLU A 415 6.34 8.80 17.05
N PRO A 416 5.64 9.95 17.02
CA PRO A 416 4.20 9.99 16.79
C PRO A 416 3.80 9.53 15.39
N GLY A 417 4.63 9.78 14.37
CA GLY A 417 4.34 9.35 12.99
C GLY A 417 4.31 7.82 12.81
N LYS A 418 4.88 7.05 13.75
CA LYS A 418 4.99 5.58 13.68
C LYS A 418 3.64 4.90 13.49
N PHE A 419 2.58 5.42 14.13
CA PHE A 419 1.25 4.82 14.07
C PHE A 419 0.68 4.86 12.65
N ASP A 420 0.66 6.04 12.04
CA ASP A 420 0.16 6.21 10.67
C ASP A 420 0.99 5.42 9.65
N ASN A 421 2.31 5.27 9.87
CA ASN A 421 3.14 4.43 9.01
C ASN A 421 2.77 2.95 9.13
N VAL A 422 2.50 2.46 10.35
CA VAL A 422 2.07 1.07 10.59
C VAL A 422 0.73 0.78 9.92
N ASP A 423 -0.23 1.69 10.01
CA ASP A 423 -1.60 1.45 9.54
C ASP A 423 -1.79 1.79 8.05
N PHE A 424 -1.19 2.87 7.58
CA PHE A 424 -1.44 3.44 6.25
C PHE A 424 -0.19 3.50 5.36
N GLY A 425 0.99 3.19 5.89
CA GLY A 425 2.25 3.27 5.13
C GLY A 425 2.71 4.71 4.85
N THR A 426 2.25 5.69 5.63
CA THR A 426 2.67 7.10 5.48
C THR A 426 4.18 7.25 5.61
N ARG A 427 4.78 8.13 4.81
CA ARG A 427 6.22 8.40 4.91
C ARG A 427 6.52 9.10 6.24
N LEU A 428 7.57 8.63 6.92
CA LEU A 428 8.08 9.24 8.14
C LEU A 428 9.18 10.25 7.79
N ASP A 429 8.98 11.51 8.16
CA ASP A 429 10.02 12.53 8.10
C ASP A 429 10.48 12.84 9.54
N PRO A 430 11.77 12.61 9.88
CA PRO A 430 12.25 12.82 11.23
C PRO A 430 12.25 14.31 11.57
N PRO A 431 11.73 14.72 12.74
CA PRO A 431 11.76 16.13 13.14
C PRO A 431 13.21 16.60 13.37
N PRO A 432 13.54 17.86 13.05
CA PRO A 432 14.87 18.40 13.33
C PRO A 432 15.00 18.65 14.83
N VAL A 433 15.76 17.78 15.52
CA VAL A 433 15.93 17.85 16.98
C VAL A 433 17.22 18.58 17.42
N THR A 434 18.06 18.97 16.46
CA THR A 434 19.31 19.69 16.71
C THR A 434 19.55 20.73 15.62
N VAL A 435 19.99 21.92 16.01
CA VAL A 435 20.44 22.98 15.09
C VAL A 435 21.95 22.91 14.85
N ILE A 436 22.65 22.02 15.56
CA ILE A 436 24.03 21.69 15.22
C ILE A 436 23.95 20.90 13.92
N PRO A 437 24.50 21.42 12.80
CA PRO A 437 24.52 20.65 11.57
C PRO A 437 25.18 19.30 11.85
N PRO A 438 24.69 18.16 11.30
CA PRO A 438 25.43 16.92 11.33
C PRO A 438 26.83 17.24 10.79
N SER A 439 27.86 17.01 11.60
CA SER A 439 29.22 17.57 11.46
C SER A 439 29.53 17.92 10.01
N VAL A 440 29.43 19.21 9.66
CA VAL A 440 29.70 19.67 8.29
C VAL A 440 31.05 19.11 7.92
N GLN A 441 31.13 18.29 6.86
CA GLN A 441 32.40 17.78 6.40
C GLN A 441 33.28 19.00 6.08
N PRO A 442 34.38 19.24 6.82
CA PRO A 442 35.21 20.40 6.54
C PRO A 442 35.84 20.23 5.15
N PRO A 443 35.96 21.32 4.37
CA PRO A 443 36.64 21.25 3.09
C PRO A 443 38.13 20.91 3.29
N PRO A 444 38.78 20.23 2.32
CA PRO A 444 40.22 20.04 2.33
C PRO A 444 40.95 21.38 2.44
N SER A 445 42.09 21.40 3.14
CA SER A 445 42.97 22.58 3.22
C SER A 445 44.22 22.37 2.38
N GLU A 446 44.97 23.45 2.13
CA GLU A 446 46.27 23.39 1.44
C GLU A 446 46.20 22.77 0.03
N VAL A 447 45.16 23.10 -0.76
CA VAL A 447 45.07 22.66 -2.16
C VAL A 447 46.17 23.36 -2.97
N THR A 448 47.16 22.59 -3.39
CA THR A 448 48.36 23.06 -4.09
C THR A 448 48.50 22.38 -5.44
N ILE A 449 49.15 23.08 -6.36
CA ILE A 449 49.49 22.59 -7.69
C ILE A 449 51.01 22.67 -7.82
N THR A 450 51.65 21.55 -8.15
CA THR A 450 53.06 21.51 -8.53
C THR A 450 53.19 20.83 -9.88
N SER A 451 54.37 20.92 -10.49
CA SER A 451 54.70 20.11 -11.66
C SER A 451 56.14 19.64 -11.58
N TYR A 452 56.43 18.54 -12.25
CA TYR A 452 57.80 18.07 -12.43
C TYR A 452 58.01 17.62 -13.89
N PRO A 453 59.22 17.81 -14.43
CA PRO A 453 59.57 17.31 -15.75
C PRO A 453 59.75 15.79 -15.70
N VAL A 454 59.21 15.10 -16.69
CA VAL A 454 59.40 13.68 -16.96
C VAL A 454 60.19 13.56 -18.26
N ILE A 455 61.37 12.94 -18.20
CA ILE A 455 62.15 12.61 -19.39
C ILE A 455 61.91 11.13 -19.71
N SER A 456 61.28 10.86 -20.84
CA SER A 456 61.05 9.49 -21.33
C SER A 456 61.46 9.38 -22.79
N GLN A 457 62.33 8.41 -23.09
CA GLN A 457 62.85 8.15 -24.44
C GLN A 457 63.43 9.39 -25.16
N GLY A 458 64.14 10.26 -24.43
CA GLY A 458 64.79 11.44 -25.00
C GLY A 458 63.89 12.67 -25.21
N PHE A 459 62.63 12.64 -24.76
CA PHE A 459 61.71 13.78 -24.79
C PHE A 459 61.39 14.25 -23.38
N ALA A 460 61.35 15.57 -23.16
CA ALA A 460 60.90 16.17 -21.91
C ALA A 460 59.40 16.52 -21.99
N SER A 461 58.58 15.98 -21.09
CA SER A 461 57.19 16.38 -20.85
C SER A 461 57.03 16.86 -19.40
N HIS A 462 55.96 17.60 -19.08
CA HIS A 462 55.66 18.02 -17.71
C HIS A 462 54.39 17.33 -17.20
N THR A 463 54.37 16.93 -15.94
CA THR A 463 53.22 16.34 -15.24
C THR A 463 52.79 17.26 -14.11
N ALA A 464 51.51 17.63 -14.06
CA ALA A 464 50.94 18.37 -12.94
C ALA A 464 50.58 17.41 -11.79
N VAL A 465 50.85 17.84 -10.57
CA VAL A 465 50.43 17.16 -9.34
C VAL A 465 49.50 18.09 -8.58
N PHE A 466 48.27 17.65 -8.38
CA PHE A 466 47.31 18.32 -7.53
C PHE A 466 47.33 17.63 -6.17
N SER A 467 47.60 18.36 -5.09
CA SER A 467 47.66 17.79 -3.74
C SER A 467 46.93 18.65 -2.72
N TRP A 468 46.43 18.03 -1.65
CA TRP A 468 45.71 18.70 -0.57
C TRP A 468 45.94 17.98 0.75
N LYS A 469 45.65 18.66 1.86
CA LYS A 469 45.70 18.07 3.19
C LYS A 469 44.40 17.32 3.49
N ARG A 470 44.54 16.17 4.15
CA ARG A 470 43.41 15.32 4.55
C ARG A 470 42.43 16.13 5.42
N ALA A 471 41.16 16.18 5.02
CA ALA A 471 40.09 16.74 5.83
C ALA A 471 39.69 15.74 6.94
N GLU A 472 39.35 16.24 8.12
CA GLU A 472 38.92 15.40 9.25
C GLU A 472 37.69 14.58 8.85
N SER A 473 37.66 13.30 9.24
CA SER A 473 36.58 12.35 8.95
C SER A 473 36.27 12.08 7.46
N ALA A 474 37.11 12.57 6.53
CA ALA A 474 36.98 12.29 5.11
C ALA A 474 37.41 10.85 4.77
N VAL A 475 36.57 10.16 3.98
CA VAL A 475 36.82 8.83 3.41
C VAL A 475 37.14 8.88 1.91
N ALA A 476 36.72 9.94 1.20
CA ALA A 476 36.98 10.12 -0.23
C ALA A 476 37.00 11.61 -0.64
N TYR A 477 37.49 11.89 -1.85
CA TYR A 477 37.58 13.22 -2.46
C TYR A 477 37.10 13.23 -3.91
N ASP A 478 36.35 14.28 -4.27
CA ASP A 478 36.04 14.63 -5.67
C ASP A 478 36.95 15.79 -6.11
N VAL A 479 37.58 15.67 -7.29
CA VAL A 479 38.60 16.62 -7.79
C VAL A 479 38.24 17.11 -9.18
N GLN A 480 38.41 18.41 -9.40
CA GLN A 480 38.27 19.04 -10.72
C GLN A 480 39.41 20.02 -10.99
N TRP A 481 39.83 20.13 -12.24
CA TRP A 481 40.84 21.12 -12.65
C TRP A 481 40.44 21.85 -13.92
N ARG A 482 41.00 23.03 -14.14
CA ARG A 482 40.90 23.79 -15.39
C ARG A 482 42.22 24.51 -15.68
N ARG A 483 42.44 24.84 -16.95
CA ARG A 483 43.58 25.65 -17.41
C ARG A 483 43.04 26.93 -18.02
N ASP A 484 43.62 28.05 -17.60
CA ASP A 484 43.21 29.40 -17.97
C ASP A 484 41.69 29.57 -17.70
N ASN A 485 40.92 29.96 -18.72
CA ASN A 485 39.46 30.09 -18.66
C ASN A 485 38.72 28.93 -19.33
N SER A 486 39.30 27.72 -19.36
CA SER A 486 38.62 26.54 -19.91
C SER A 486 37.48 26.02 -19.03
N GLU A 487 36.64 25.16 -19.61
CA GLU A 487 35.70 24.32 -18.86
C GLU A 487 36.42 23.44 -17.82
N TRP A 488 35.69 23.05 -16.77
CA TRP A 488 36.20 22.18 -15.71
C TRP A 488 36.25 20.72 -16.17
N VAL A 489 37.38 20.07 -15.92
CA VAL A 489 37.61 18.64 -16.19
C VAL A 489 37.48 17.86 -14.88
N ASN A 490 36.58 16.86 -14.88
CA ASN A 490 36.35 15.97 -13.73
C ASN A 490 37.37 14.84 -13.69
N LEU A 491 37.91 14.55 -12.50
CA LEU A 491 38.73 13.36 -12.24
C LEU A 491 37.92 12.29 -11.49
N PRO A 492 38.30 11.01 -11.59
CA PRO A 492 37.68 9.94 -10.79
C PRO A 492 37.80 10.20 -9.28
N ARG A 493 36.75 9.84 -8.53
CA ARG A 493 36.76 9.92 -7.06
C ARG A 493 37.92 9.11 -6.50
N THR A 494 38.66 9.70 -5.56
CA THR A 494 39.88 9.10 -5.00
C THR A 494 39.86 9.10 -3.48
N GLY A 495 40.45 8.08 -2.86
CA GLY A 495 40.74 8.04 -1.42
C GLY A 495 42.08 8.68 -1.06
N SER A 496 42.93 8.95 -2.06
CA SER A 496 44.24 9.58 -1.89
C SER A 496 44.13 11.10 -1.76
N THR A 497 45.17 11.73 -1.22
CA THR A 497 45.26 13.19 -1.06
C THR A 497 46.03 13.89 -2.19
N SER A 498 46.28 13.19 -3.30
CA SER A 498 46.90 13.73 -4.50
C SER A 498 46.46 12.99 -5.77
N VAL A 499 46.50 13.68 -6.92
CA VAL A 499 46.25 13.14 -8.27
C VAL A 499 47.22 13.77 -9.27
N GLU A 500 47.72 12.98 -10.22
CA GLU A 500 48.67 13.39 -11.25
C GLU A 500 48.02 13.47 -12.64
N VAL A 501 48.37 14.50 -13.42
CA VAL A 501 47.92 14.71 -14.80
C VAL A 501 49.13 14.94 -15.72
N PRO A 502 49.45 14.01 -16.63
CA PRO A 502 50.63 14.09 -17.50
C PRO A 502 50.42 15.00 -18.72
N ASN A 503 51.54 15.41 -19.35
CA ASN A 503 51.61 16.15 -20.62
C ASN A 503 50.92 17.53 -20.61
N ILE A 504 51.15 18.32 -19.56
CA ILE A 504 50.61 19.67 -19.46
C ILE A 504 51.38 20.68 -20.34
N TYR A 505 50.70 21.74 -20.79
CA TYR A 505 51.31 22.90 -21.44
C TYR A 505 51.50 24.05 -20.46
N ALA A 506 52.31 25.03 -20.86
CA ALA A 506 52.45 26.27 -20.12
C ALA A 506 51.11 27.01 -20.01
N GLY A 507 50.69 27.36 -18.80
CA GLY A 507 49.40 28.01 -18.57
C GLY A 507 49.05 28.14 -17.10
N ALA A 508 47.91 28.79 -16.83
CA ALA A 508 47.44 29.04 -15.48
C ALA A 508 46.48 27.96 -15.01
N PHE A 509 46.88 27.15 -14.04
CA PHE A 509 46.04 26.05 -13.56
C PHE A 509 45.28 26.43 -12.29
N LEU A 510 44.03 25.97 -12.23
CA LEU A 510 43.18 26.01 -11.04
C LEU A 510 42.66 24.60 -10.74
N CYS A 511 42.75 24.19 -9.48
CA CYS A 511 42.21 22.93 -8.98
C CYS A 511 41.17 23.22 -7.91
N ARG A 512 40.07 22.46 -7.87
CA ARG A 512 39.16 22.45 -6.73
C ARG A 512 38.84 21.03 -6.27
N VAL A 513 38.76 20.87 -4.95
CA VAL A 513 38.57 19.57 -4.27
C VAL A 513 37.51 19.70 -3.19
N ARG A 514 36.66 18.69 -3.04
CA ARG A 514 35.73 18.57 -1.89
C ARG A 514 35.89 17.22 -1.21
N ALA A 515 35.71 17.19 0.11
CA ALA A 515 35.80 15.99 0.93
C ALA A 515 34.42 15.34 1.10
N VAL A 516 34.40 14.02 1.24
CA VAL A 516 33.19 13.21 1.47
C VAL A 516 33.39 12.33 2.69
N ASN A 517 32.44 12.34 3.63
CA ASN A 517 32.49 11.53 4.86
C ASN A 517 31.85 10.14 4.70
N ALA A 518 31.92 9.30 5.74
CA ALA A 518 31.36 7.94 5.72
C ALA A 518 29.81 7.88 5.58
N MET A 519 29.14 9.02 5.74
CA MET A 519 27.69 9.19 5.56
C MET A 519 27.35 9.81 4.20
N ASP A 520 28.32 9.88 3.28
CA ASP A 520 28.25 10.46 1.93
C ASP A 520 27.86 11.95 1.88
N VAL A 521 28.15 12.68 2.97
CA VAL A 521 27.97 14.14 3.05
C VAL A 521 29.24 14.82 2.52
N ALA A 522 29.07 15.69 1.53
CA ALA A 522 30.15 16.42 0.89
C ALA A 522 30.39 17.81 1.52
N SER A 523 31.65 18.24 1.57
CA SER A 523 32.02 19.62 1.92
C SER A 523 31.69 20.60 0.79
N ILE A 524 31.80 21.90 1.09
CA ILE A 524 32.00 22.92 0.05
C ILE A 524 33.32 22.66 -0.71
N TRP A 525 33.46 23.23 -1.92
CA TRP A 525 34.69 23.11 -2.71
C TRP A 525 35.80 24.00 -2.12
N ALA A 526 36.97 23.42 -1.87
CA ALA A 526 38.21 24.14 -1.65
C ALA A 526 38.96 24.30 -2.98
N SER A 527 39.33 25.53 -3.33
CA SER A 527 40.08 25.82 -4.56
C SER A 527 41.54 26.12 -4.24
N SER A 528 42.45 25.76 -5.13
CA SER A 528 43.84 26.18 -5.10
C SER A 528 43.98 27.65 -5.50
N ALA A 529 45.15 28.24 -5.22
CA ALA A 529 45.58 29.42 -5.94
C ALA A 529 45.82 29.10 -7.42
N GLN A 530 45.58 30.08 -8.29
CA GLN A 530 45.94 29.98 -9.70
C GLN A 530 47.46 29.88 -9.82
N THR A 531 47.96 28.77 -10.34
CA THR A 531 49.40 28.47 -10.38
C THR A 531 49.88 28.40 -11.82
N GLN A 532 50.92 29.16 -12.13
CA GLN A 532 51.54 29.13 -13.46
C GLN A 532 52.52 27.97 -13.54
N LEU A 533 52.30 27.07 -14.48
CA LEU A 533 53.18 25.95 -14.73
C LEU A 533 53.95 26.20 -16.03
N ASP A 534 55.26 26.01 -16.00
CA ASP A 534 56.10 26.07 -17.21
C ASP A 534 55.92 24.77 -18.01
N GLY A 535 55.71 24.92 -19.32
CA GLY A 535 55.61 23.84 -20.28
C GLY A 535 56.41 24.15 -21.55
N ILE A 536 56.19 23.42 -22.64
CA ILE A 536 57.01 23.51 -23.86
C ILE A 536 56.64 24.77 -24.69
N LEU A 537 57.64 25.54 -25.18
CA LEU A 537 57.50 26.96 -25.55
C LEU A 537 57.83 27.40 -27.01
N ALA A 538 58.20 26.55 -27.99
CA ALA A 538 58.49 27.01 -29.37
C ALA A 538 58.02 26.05 -30.50
N PRO A 539 57.53 26.58 -31.65
CA PRO A 539 57.07 25.77 -32.79
C PRO A 539 58.23 25.03 -33.51
N PRO A 540 57.96 23.93 -34.23
CA PRO A 540 59.00 23.10 -34.85
C PRO A 540 59.80 23.86 -35.96
N PRO A 541 61.13 23.67 -36.06
CA PRO A 541 61.92 24.22 -37.17
C PRO A 541 61.57 23.57 -38.52
N THR A 542 61.99 24.18 -39.63
CA THR A 542 61.72 23.71 -41.00
C THR A 542 62.58 22.50 -41.40
N VAL A 543 62.07 21.71 -42.35
CA VAL A 543 62.77 20.59 -43.02
C VAL A 543 64.04 21.10 -43.73
N THR A 544 65.14 20.34 -43.70
CA THR A 544 66.45 20.76 -44.26
C THR A 544 66.65 20.43 -45.74
N SER A 545 65.95 19.43 -46.27
CA SER A 545 65.95 19.09 -47.70
C SER A 545 64.67 18.35 -48.09
N LEU A 546 64.30 18.36 -49.37
CA LEU A 546 63.23 17.53 -49.94
C LEU A 546 63.64 17.19 -51.38
N THR A 547 63.73 15.90 -51.72
CA THR A 547 64.10 15.40 -53.05
C THR A 547 63.10 14.35 -53.51
N ALA A 548 62.87 14.29 -54.83
CA ALA A 548 61.96 13.33 -55.47
C ALA A 548 62.72 12.47 -56.49
N THR A 549 62.55 11.16 -56.42
CA THR A 549 63.19 10.15 -57.27
C THR A 549 62.13 9.33 -58.01
N SER A 550 62.31 9.15 -59.31
CA SER A 550 61.40 8.39 -60.18
C SER A 550 61.42 6.89 -59.87
N LEU A 551 60.25 6.25 -59.86
CA LEU A 551 60.06 4.79 -59.78
C LEU A 551 58.97 4.33 -60.76
N VAL A 552 58.97 3.03 -61.11
CA VAL A 552 57.89 2.40 -61.89
C VAL A 552 56.56 2.58 -61.17
N PHE A 553 55.61 3.28 -61.81
CA PHE A 553 54.32 3.65 -61.24
C PHE A 553 54.38 4.35 -59.87
N GLY A 554 55.47 5.07 -59.58
CA GLY A 554 55.62 5.75 -58.30
C GLY A 554 56.71 6.82 -58.24
N ILE A 555 56.73 7.58 -57.16
CA ILE A 555 57.73 8.60 -56.85
C ILE A 555 58.19 8.39 -55.41
N ARG A 556 59.51 8.30 -55.17
CA ARG A 556 60.08 8.28 -53.83
C ARG A 556 60.52 9.67 -53.42
N LEU A 557 60.06 10.12 -52.27
CA LEU A 557 60.45 11.35 -51.61
C LEU A 557 61.45 11.05 -50.50
N LYS A 558 62.44 11.92 -50.33
CA LYS A 558 63.35 11.93 -49.20
C LYS A 558 63.51 13.35 -48.67
N TRP A 559 63.47 13.54 -47.36
CA TRP A 559 63.61 14.83 -46.70
C TRP A 559 64.52 14.76 -45.49
N GLY A 560 65.07 15.91 -45.08
CA GLY A 560 66.00 15.99 -43.95
C GLY A 560 65.42 16.68 -42.72
N PHE A 561 65.84 16.27 -41.53
CA PHE A 561 65.47 16.93 -40.27
C PHE A 561 66.55 17.93 -39.82
N PRO A 562 66.17 19.01 -39.11
CA PRO A 562 67.11 19.93 -38.48
C PRO A 562 67.82 19.25 -37.30
N ALA A 563 69.09 19.57 -37.07
CA ALA A 563 69.91 18.97 -36.00
C ALA A 563 69.63 19.53 -34.58
N ALA A 564 68.73 20.51 -34.44
CA ALA A 564 68.39 21.11 -33.16
C ALA A 564 67.40 20.23 -32.35
N PRO A 565 67.44 20.24 -31.01
CA PRO A 565 66.47 19.53 -30.18
C PRO A 565 65.04 19.98 -30.49
N SER A 566 64.14 19.05 -30.82
CA SER A 566 62.74 19.37 -31.14
C SER A 566 61.79 18.21 -30.80
N ILE A 567 60.54 18.52 -30.45
CA ILE A 567 59.48 17.54 -30.13
C ILE A 567 58.67 17.12 -31.37
N ILE A 568 59.32 17.09 -32.54
CA ILE A 568 58.69 16.70 -33.81
C ILE A 568 58.06 15.33 -33.63
N GLU A 569 56.76 15.23 -33.86
CA GLU A 569 56.04 13.97 -33.90
C GLU A 569 55.99 13.42 -35.31
N ARG A 570 55.81 14.29 -36.31
CA ARG A 570 55.59 13.85 -37.69
C ARG A 570 55.92 14.92 -38.72
N THR A 571 56.19 14.47 -39.95
CA THR A 571 56.31 15.31 -41.16
C THR A 571 55.04 15.16 -41.97
N GLU A 572 54.35 16.26 -42.26
CA GLU A 572 53.28 16.31 -43.24
C GLU A 572 53.89 16.51 -44.63
N ILE A 573 53.58 15.60 -45.56
CA ILE A 573 53.90 15.81 -46.97
C ILE A 573 52.65 16.26 -47.70
N TRP A 574 52.80 17.25 -48.56
CA TRP A 574 51.76 17.80 -49.41
C TRP A 574 52.18 17.69 -50.87
N TYR A 575 51.22 17.52 -51.77
CA TYR A 575 51.46 17.35 -53.20
C TYR A 575 50.40 18.03 -54.07
N GLY A 576 50.73 18.33 -55.32
CA GLY A 576 49.77 18.85 -56.29
C GLY A 576 50.27 18.73 -57.73
N ALA A 577 49.35 18.79 -58.71
CA ALA A 577 49.71 18.78 -60.13
C ALA A 577 50.26 20.13 -60.62
N SER A 578 49.97 21.23 -59.90
CA SER A 578 50.52 22.56 -60.17
C SER A 578 51.75 22.84 -59.31
N SER A 579 52.58 23.81 -59.73
CA SER A 579 53.76 24.26 -58.98
C SER A 579 53.43 25.12 -57.75
N SER A 580 52.15 25.39 -57.46
CA SER A 580 51.69 26.25 -56.36
C SER A 580 51.11 25.46 -55.19
N PHE A 581 51.49 25.83 -53.97
CA PHE A 581 50.99 25.20 -52.74
C PHE A 581 49.51 25.49 -52.46
N ALA A 582 48.94 26.58 -53.00
CA ALA A 582 47.54 26.93 -52.76
C ALA A 582 46.56 25.84 -53.27
N SER A 583 46.97 25.07 -54.28
CA SER A 583 46.21 23.93 -54.81
C SER A 583 46.73 22.57 -54.31
N ALA A 584 47.67 22.56 -53.37
CA ALA A 584 48.25 21.32 -52.87
C ALA A 584 47.29 20.62 -51.90
N GLN A 585 47.28 19.30 -51.96
CA GLN A 585 46.57 18.43 -51.05
C GLN A 585 47.57 17.68 -50.17
N LYS A 586 47.15 17.33 -48.96
CA LYS A 586 48.00 16.59 -48.03
C LYS A 586 48.12 15.14 -48.50
N LEU A 587 49.35 14.69 -48.73
CA LEU A 587 49.68 13.31 -49.10
C LEU A 587 49.56 12.38 -47.89
N GLY A 588 50.10 12.81 -46.75
CA GLY A 588 50.13 12.00 -45.53
C GLY A 588 50.99 12.61 -44.43
N ASP A 589 50.86 12.01 -43.25
CA ASP A 589 51.67 12.28 -42.07
C ASP A 589 52.63 11.13 -41.81
N TYR A 590 53.91 11.43 -41.66
CA TYR A 590 54.96 10.44 -41.44
C TYR A 590 55.62 10.68 -40.09
N ALA A 591 55.48 9.73 -39.16
CA ALA A 591 56.01 9.87 -37.81
C ALA A 591 57.54 10.08 -37.83
N PHE A 592 58.04 11.02 -37.03
CA PHE A 592 59.46 11.21 -36.80
C PHE A 592 60.09 9.92 -36.23
N PRO A 593 61.31 9.52 -36.64
CA PRO A 593 62.23 10.20 -37.56
C PRO A 593 62.12 9.71 -39.01
N GLN A 594 60.93 9.30 -39.48
CA GLN A 594 60.77 8.88 -40.87
C GLN A 594 61.09 10.03 -41.82
N ASP A 595 62.08 9.81 -42.68
CA ASP A 595 62.71 10.83 -43.54
C ASP A 595 62.41 10.60 -45.03
N SER A 596 61.55 9.64 -45.34
CA SER A 596 61.24 9.26 -46.71
C SER A 596 59.86 8.62 -46.84
N ALA A 597 59.25 8.81 -48.00
CA ALA A 597 57.98 8.19 -48.36
C ALA A 597 58.00 7.80 -49.83
N THR A 598 57.30 6.75 -50.20
CA THR A 598 57.13 6.38 -51.61
C THR A 598 55.65 6.42 -51.97
N LEU A 599 55.31 7.27 -52.93
CA LEU A 599 53.97 7.34 -53.52
C LEU A 599 53.92 6.36 -54.69
N MET A 600 53.18 5.27 -54.55
CA MET A 600 53.00 4.24 -55.59
C MET A 600 51.58 4.32 -56.19
N GLY A 601 51.35 3.64 -57.30
CA GLY A 601 50.04 3.60 -57.98
C GLY A 601 49.79 4.80 -58.91
N LEU A 602 50.83 5.55 -59.25
CA LEU A 602 50.77 6.62 -60.24
C LEU A 602 50.75 6.03 -61.65
N SER A 603 50.12 6.72 -62.61
CA SER A 603 50.26 6.37 -64.02
C SER A 603 51.71 6.59 -64.48
N ALA A 604 52.14 5.80 -65.47
CA ALA A 604 53.46 5.96 -66.07
C ALA A 604 53.66 7.40 -66.56
N GLY A 605 54.75 8.05 -66.16
CA GLY A 605 55.05 9.44 -66.52
C GLY A 605 54.28 10.53 -65.74
N ALA A 606 53.49 10.20 -64.72
CA ALA A 606 52.77 11.19 -63.91
C ALA A 606 53.72 12.17 -63.21
N ARG A 607 53.41 13.48 -63.23
CA ARG A 607 54.23 14.57 -62.66
C ARG A 607 53.50 15.29 -61.53
N LEU A 608 54.15 15.42 -60.37
CA LEU A 608 53.60 16.04 -59.16
C LEU A 608 54.66 16.91 -58.47
N TYR A 609 54.23 18.01 -57.85
CA TYR A 609 55.08 18.89 -57.02
C TYR A 609 54.83 18.62 -55.55
N PHE A 610 55.88 18.63 -54.72
CA PHE A 610 55.82 18.25 -53.31
C PHE A 610 56.35 19.31 -52.35
N TRP A 611 55.78 19.34 -51.13
CA TRP A 611 56.19 20.17 -50.00
C TRP A 611 56.17 19.36 -48.70
N ALA A 612 56.94 19.80 -47.71
CA ALA A 612 57.02 19.19 -46.39
C ALA A 612 56.83 20.22 -45.27
N ILE A 613 56.12 19.83 -44.19
CA ILE A 613 55.87 20.62 -42.99
C ILE A 613 56.11 19.73 -41.76
N LEU A 614 56.88 20.19 -40.77
CA LEU A 614 57.05 19.44 -39.52
C LEU A 614 55.93 19.78 -38.52
N ARG A 615 55.41 18.78 -37.81
CA ARG A 615 54.44 18.90 -36.70
C ARG A 615 55.05 18.35 -35.42
N ASP A 616 54.79 19.01 -34.29
CA ASP A 616 55.15 18.47 -32.98
C ASP A 616 54.10 17.49 -32.41
N ARG A 617 54.42 16.84 -31.27
CA ARG A 617 53.53 15.93 -30.49
C ARG A 617 52.25 16.58 -29.97
N ASN A 618 52.13 17.86 -30.23
CA ASN A 618 51.12 18.77 -29.73
C ASN A 618 50.23 19.28 -30.88
N GLY A 619 50.57 18.93 -32.15
CA GLY A 619 49.81 19.25 -33.36
C GLY A 619 50.15 20.59 -34.02
N VAL A 620 51.12 21.35 -33.49
CA VAL A 620 51.53 22.66 -34.03
C VAL A 620 52.40 22.47 -35.27
N ALA A 621 52.11 23.19 -36.36
CA ALA A 621 52.88 23.13 -37.61
C ALA A 621 54.05 24.12 -37.61
N GLY A 622 55.20 23.66 -38.10
CA GLY A 622 56.35 24.47 -38.48
C GLY A 622 56.20 25.10 -39.87
N VAL A 623 57.24 25.79 -40.34
CA VAL A 623 57.22 26.48 -41.64
C VAL A 623 57.40 25.48 -42.80
N ARG A 624 56.68 25.70 -43.91
CA ARG A 624 56.70 24.89 -45.14
C ARG A 624 58.03 24.94 -45.89
N TYR A 625 58.44 23.79 -46.42
CA TYR A 625 59.62 23.64 -47.28
C TYR A 625 59.28 22.93 -48.61
N PRO A 626 59.73 23.42 -49.78
CA PRO A 626 60.30 24.75 -50.02
C PRO A 626 59.25 25.86 -49.82
N ALA A 627 59.67 27.08 -49.50
CA ALA A 627 58.76 28.22 -49.37
C ALA A 627 58.16 28.67 -50.72
N GLY A 628 58.80 28.35 -51.84
CA GLY A 628 58.35 28.67 -53.19
C GLY A 628 57.68 27.51 -53.92
N ILE A 629 58.12 27.28 -55.15
CA ILE A 629 57.70 26.18 -56.03
C ILE A 629 58.04 24.83 -55.38
N GLY A 630 57.11 23.88 -55.43
CA GLY A 630 57.32 22.53 -54.89
C GLY A 630 58.40 21.75 -55.63
N VAL A 631 58.89 20.68 -55.00
CA VAL A 631 59.88 19.79 -55.62
C VAL A 631 59.17 18.88 -56.62
N LEU A 632 59.55 18.92 -57.91
CA LEU A 632 58.95 18.09 -58.94
C LEU A 632 59.42 16.64 -58.84
N GLY A 633 58.47 15.70 -58.75
CA GLY A 633 58.69 14.27 -58.96
C GLY A 633 57.93 13.76 -60.19
N GLN A 634 58.47 12.74 -60.85
CA GLN A 634 57.85 12.08 -61.99
C GLN A 634 57.93 10.56 -61.84
N ALA A 635 56.84 9.83 -62.09
CA ALA A 635 56.86 8.38 -62.15
C ALA A 635 57.51 7.89 -63.45
N SER A 636 58.18 6.73 -63.42
CA SER A 636 58.88 6.18 -64.59
C SER A 636 57.91 6.00 -65.75
N SER A 637 58.33 6.46 -66.92
CA SER A 637 57.63 6.28 -68.19
C SER A 637 58.33 5.24 -69.08
N ASP A 638 59.31 4.51 -68.54
CA ASP A 638 60.05 3.48 -69.28
C ASP A 638 59.25 2.17 -69.34
N ALA A 639 58.95 1.72 -70.56
CA ALA A 639 58.18 0.51 -70.82
C ALA A 639 58.91 -0.78 -70.37
N GLY A 640 60.24 -0.80 -70.39
CA GLY A 640 61.05 -1.95 -69.96
C GLY A 640 60.93 -2.19 -68.45
N GLU A 641 61.09 -1.13 -67.65
CA GLU A 641 60.99 -1.21 -66.20
C GLU A 641 59.57 -1.60 -65.73
N ILE A 642 58.54 -1.17 -66.46
CA ILE A 642 57.12 -1.51 -66.20
C ILE A 642 56.84 -3.00 -66.42
N LEU A 643 57.35 -3.58 -67.51
CA LEU A 643 57.09 -4.99 -67.84
C LEU A 643 57.76 -5.95 -66.86
N GLU A 644 58.98 -5.64 -66.43
CA GLU A 644 59.75 -6.40 -65.45
C GLU A 644 59.01 -6.47 -64.11
N TYR A 645 58.45 -5.34 -63.65
CA TYR A 645 57.71 -5.24 -62.39
C TYR A 645 56.45 -6.12 -62.34
N LEU A 646 55.78 -6.33 -63.49
CA LEU A 646 54.53 -7.12 -63.57
C LEU A 646 54.77 -8.63 -63.65
N LYS A 647 55.97 -9.07 -64.05
CA LYS A 647 56.28 -10.47 -64.39
C LYS A 647 56.38 -11.43 -63.19
N GLY A 648 56.20 -10.95 -61.96
CA GLY A 648 56.26 -11.77 -60.73
C GLY A 648 55.15 -11.52 -59.70
N LYS A 649 54.15 -10.66 -59.98
CA LYS A 649 53.06 -10.34 -59.04
C LYS A 649 51.73 -11.07 -59.30
N ILE A 650 51.61 -11.82 -60.39
CA ILE A 650 50.36 -12.53 -60.76
C ILE A 650 50.32 -13.98 -60.26
N THR A 651 51.38 -14.48 -59.60
CA THR A 651 51.40 -15.84 -59.07
C THR A 651 51.56 -15.84 -57.54
N GLN A 652 50.52 -16.35 -56.88
CA GLN A 652 50.56 -17.03 -55.57
C GLN A 652 50.22 -16.28 -54.26
N THR A 653 49.71 -15.05 -54.25
CA THR A 653 49.29 -14.45 -52.94
C THR A 653 47.96 -13.67 -52.91
N GLN A 654 47.39 -13.28 -54.04
CA GLN A 654 46.24 -12.35 -54.03
C GLN A 654 44.85 -12.99 -54.07
N LEU A 655 44.72 -14.31 -54.19
CA LEU A 655 43.41 -15.00 -54.11
C LEU A 655 43.25 -15.87 -52.86
N ALA A 656 44.30 -16.04 -52.04
CA ALA A 656 44.25 -16.89 -50.85
C ALA A 656 43.77 -16.14 -49.59
N GLN A 657 44.15 -14.87 -49.40
CA GLN A 657 43.83 -14.12 -48.18
C GLN A 657 42.37 -13.68 -48.09
N ASP A 658 41.75 -13.28 -49.20
CA ASP A 658 40.35 -12.81 -49.19
C ASP A 658 39.32 -13.95 -48.99
N VAL A 659 39.67 -15.19 -49.32
CA VAL A 659 38.77 -16.36 -49.12
C VAL A 659 39.05 -17.08 -47.80
N LEU A 660 40.30 -17.13 -47.32
CA LEU A 660 40.64 -17.81 -46.06
C LEU A 660 40.35 -16.97 -44.81
N ALA A 661 40.47 -15.64 -44.86
CA ALA A 661 40.26 -14.79 -43.68
C ALA A 661 38.81 -14.82 -43.12
N PRO A 662 37.75 -14.92 -43.95
CA PRO A 662 36.41 -15.22 -43.47
C PRO A 662 36.30 -16.66 -42.94
N MET A 663 36.92 -17.65 -43.61
CA MET A 663 36.87 -19.06 -43.21
C MET A 663 37.56 -19.35 -41.87
N GLU A 664 38.65 -18.68 -41.52
CA GLU A 664 39.29 -18.83 -40.20
C GLU A 664 38.45 -18.27 -39.05
N LYS A 665 37.52 -17.35 -39.34
CA LYS A 665 36.55 -16.86 -38.35
C LYS A 665 35.37 -17.83 -38.18
N ILE A 666 35.14 -18.76 -39.11
CA ILE A 666 34.01 -19.69 -39.06
C ILE A 666 34.11 -20.63 -37.84
N PRO A 667 35.23 -21.31 -37.52
CA PRO A 667 35.31 -22.18 -36.34
C PRO A 667 35.10 -21.44 -35.02
N ALA A 668 35.62 -20.21 -34.91
CA ALA A 668 35.42 -19.36 -33.74
C ALA A 668 33.97 -18.86 -33.62
N LEU A 669 33.32 -18.57 -34.75
CA LEU A 669 31.90 -18.25 -34.79
C LEU A 669 31.04 -19.49 -34.54
N GLU A 670 31.39 -20.68 -35.02
CA GLU A 670 30.71 -21.96 -34.74
C GLU A 670 30.84 -22.37 -33.26
N THR A 671 32.01 -22.14 -32.65
CA THR A 671 32.20 -22.35 -31.21
C THR A 671 31.35 -21.37 -30.41
N ARG A 672 31.34 -20.08 -30.78
CA ARG A 672 30.51 -19.07 -30.10
C ARG A 672 29.01 -19.26 -30.35
N ILE A 673 28.62 -19.71 -31.53
CA ILE A 673 27.23 -20.02 -31.87
C ILE A 673 26.81 -21.31 -31.15
N SER A 674 27.65 -22.32 -31.03
CA SER A 674 27.32 -23.53 -30.25
C SER A 674 27.33 -23.27 -28.74
N GLU A 675 28.20 -22.40 -28.21
CA GLU A 675 28.14 -21.89 -26.84
C GLU A 675 26.87 -21.06 -26.62
N GLU A 676 26.54 -20.15 -27.54
CA GLU A 676 25.31 -19.35 -27.43
C GLU A 676 24.05 -20.20 -27.64
N GLU A 677 24.10 -21.23 -28.48
CA GLU A 677 23.00 -22.18 -28.71
C GLU A 677 22.85 -23.12 -27.51
N THR A 678 23.93 -23.58 -26.88
CA THR A 678 23.86 -24.33 -25.62
C THR A 678 23.39 -23.45 -24.46
N ILE A 679 23.78 -22.17 -24.40
CA ILE A 679 23.25 -21.19 -23.43
C ILE A 679 21.77 -20.92 -23.69
N ARG A 680 21.36 -20.72 -24.95
CA ARG A 680 19.96 -20.51 -25.33
C ARG A 680 19.14 -21.78 -25.14
N GLN A 681 19.67 -22.97 -25.37
CA GLN A 681 19.01 -24.24 -25.08
C GLN A 681 18.93 -24.50 -23.58
N ALA A 682 19.95 -24.13 -22.79
CA ALA A 682 19.92 -24.17 -21.33
C ALA A 682 18.91 -23.16 -20.78
N GLN A 683 18.85 -21.94 -21.33
CA GLN A 683 17.86 -20.93 -20.96
C GLN A 683 16.45 -21.32 -21.41
N ASN A 684 16.29 -21.87 -22.61
CA ASN A 684 15.00 -22.33 -23.13
C ASN A 684 14.53 -23.59 -22.41
N SER A 685 15.42 -24.49 -21.98
CA SER A 685 15.06 -25.64 -21.16
C SER A 685 14.75 -25.24 -19.72
N ALA A 686 15.49 -24.30 -19.13
CA ALA A 686 15.15 -23.73 -17.82
C ALA A 686 13.82 -22.95 -17.87
N MET A 687 13.58 -22.20 -18.94
CA MET A 687 12.31 -21.51 -19.19
C MET A 687 11.19 -22.52 -19.45
N ALA A 688 11.42 -23.58 -20.23
CA ALA A 688 10.45 -24.64 -20.47
C ALA A 688 10.14 -25.43 -19.21
N GLN A 689 11.13 -25.68 -18.34
CA GLN A 689 10.93 -26.27 -17.01
C GLN A 689 10.13 -25.32 -16.11
N SER A 690 10.42 -24.03 -16.12
CA SER A 690 9.63 -23.04 -15.38
C SER A 690 8.20 -22.96 -15.92
N ILE A 691 8.01 -23.02 -17.25
CA ILE A 691 6.69 -23.04 -17.89
C ILE A 691 5.96 -24.34 -17.57
N GLN A 692 6.64 -25.50 -17.55
CA GLN A 692 6.06 -26.79 -17.15
C GLN A 692 5.68 -26.81 -15.66
N GLN A 693 6.51 -26.22 -14.79
CA GLN A 693 6.18 -26.06 -13.37
C GLN A 693 4.98 -25.13 -13.18
N VAL A 694 4.93 -24.02 -13.93
CA VAL A 694 3.80 -23.09 -13.91
C VAL A 694 2.55 -23.74 -14.52
N SER A 695 2.65 -24.50 -15.62
CA SER A 695 1.51 -25.18 -16.23
C SER A 695 0.99 -26.31 -15.34
N ALA A 696 1.87 -27.11 -14.73
CA ALA A 696 1.49 -28.12 -13.75
C ALA A 696 0.84 -27.49 -12.51
N LYS A 697 1.34 -26.33 -12.07
CA LYS A 697 0.72 -25.57 -10.99
C LYS A 697 -0.65 -25.01 -11.39
N VAL A 698 -0.79 -24.47 -12.61
CA VAL A 698 -2.07 -23.96 -13.14
C VAL A 698 -3.07 -25.09 -13.36
N GLU A 699 -2.63 -26.27 -13.82
CA GLU A 699 -3.47 -27.47 -13.94
C GLU A 699 -3.88 -28.00 -12.57
N SER A 700 -2.96 -28.03 -11.61
CA SER A 700 -3.27 -28.36 -10.21
C SER A 700 -4.24 -27.35 -9.59
N GLU A 701 -4.04 -26.06 -9.83
CA GLU A 701 -4.93 -25.01 -9.34
C GLU A 701 -6.29 -25.05 -10.05
N SER A 702 -6.34 -25.34 -11.34
CA SER A 702 -7.57 -25.56 -12.11
C SER A 702 -8.32 -26.79 -11.60
N ALA A 703 -7.62 -27.90 -11.32
CA ALA A 703 -8.22 -29.09 -10.71
C ALA A 703 -8.73 -28.80 -9.29
N VAL A 704 -7.99 -28.03 -8.48
CA VAL A 704 -8.45 -27.59 -7.15
C VAL A 704 -9.66 -26.66 -7.27
N VAL A 705 -9.70 -25.78 -8.28
CA VAL A 705 -10.85 -24.91 -8.53
C VAL A 705 -12.06 -25.71 -9.01
N GLN A 706 -11.89 -26.68 -9.90
CA GLN A 706 -12.97 -27.60 -10.32
C GLN A 706 -13.47 -28.43 -9.14
N GLN A 707 -12.55 -28.99 -8.33
CA GLN A 707 -12.89 -29.70 -7.11
C GLN A 707 -13.61 -28.79 -6.10
N LYS A 708 -13.24 -27.51 -6.03
CA LYS A 708 -13.93 -26.52 -5.19
C LYS A 708 -15.29 -26.14 -5.76
N LEU A 709 -15.46 -26.09 -7.08
CA LEU A 709 -16.74 -25.85 -7.73
C LEU A 709 -17.69 -27.04 -7.54
N GLU A 710 -17.20 -28.27 -7.67
CA GLU A 710 -17.94 -29.49 -7.33
C GLU A 710 -18.28 -29.52 -5.84
N ALA A 711 -17.31 -29.23 -4.96
CA ALA A 711 -17.56 -29.17 -3.52
C ALA A 711 -18.54 -28.05 -3.13
N LEU A 712 -18.55 -26.92 -3.85
CA LEU A 712 -19.55 -25.85 -3.67
C LEU A 712 -20.91 -26.26 -4.21
N ALA A 713 -20.99 -26.93 -5.36
CA ALA A 713 -22.24 -27.46 -5.89
C ALA A 713 -22.83 -28.55 -4.99
N ASP A 714 -21.99 -29.42 -4.43
CA ASP A 714 -22.37 -30.41 -3.43
C ASP A 714 -22.74 -29.77 -2.10
N ALA A 715 -22.04 -28.70 -1.68
CA ALA A 715 -22.38 -27.92 -0.51
C ALA A 715 -23.71 -27.18 -0.71
N ASP A 716 -24.00 -26.64 -1.89
CA ASP A 716 -25.26 -25.99 -2.24
C ASP A 716 -26.39 -27.01 -2.36
N GLY A 717 -26.13 -28.20 -2.90
CA GLY A 717 -27.07 -29.31 -2.90
C GLY A 717 -27.33 -29.86 -1.49
N ALA A 718 -26.30 -29.91 -0.65
CA ALA A 718 -26.42 -30.28 0.75
C ALA A 718 -27.10 -29.18 1.57
N LEU A 719 -26.88 -27.90 1.25
CA LEU A 719 -27.56 -26.75 1.82
C LEU A 719 -29.03 -26.76 1.38
N GLY A 720 -29.32 -27.04 0.12
CA GLY A 720 -30.67 -27.24 -0.42
C GLY A 720 -31.39 -28.38 0.29
N ARG A 721 -30.78 -29.56 0.42
CA ARG A 721 -31.34 -30.67 1.21
C ARG A 721 -31.45 -30.32 2.69
N ARG A 722 -30.51 -29.57 3.27
CA ARG A 722 -30.63 -29.08 4.66
C ARG A 722 -31.74 -28.06 4.78
N VAL A 723 -31.98 -27.22 3.78
CA VAL A 723 -33.11 -26.29 3.74
C VAL A 723 -34.40 -27.07 3.60
N ASP A 724 -34.49 -28.09 2.75
CA ASP A 724 -35.65 -28.98 2.65
C ASP A 724 -35.86 -29.76 3.95
N THR A 725 -34.78 -30.22 4.60
CA THR A 725 -34.83 -30.93 5.89
C THR A 725 -35.16 -29.98 7.03
N VAL A 726 -34.68 -28.74 7.01
CA VAL A 726 -35.02 -27.69 7.99
C VAL A 726 -36.44 -27.19 7.73
N GLN A 727 -36.91 -27.16 6.50
CA GLN A 727 -38.30 -26.88 6.15
C GLN A 727 -39.18 -28.01 6.65
N ALA A 728 -38.86 -29.27 6.37
CA ALA A 728 -39.57 -30.44 6.89
C ALA A 728 -39.50 -30.54 8.42
N ALA A 729 -38.35 -30.23 9.04
CA ALA A 729 -38.19 -30.19 10.49
C ALA A 729 -38.86 -28.96 11.11
N ALA A 730 -38.98 -27.85 10.37
CA ALA A 730 -39.77 -26.70 10.77
C ALA A 730 -41.25 -27.02 10.63
N ASP A 731 -41.67 -27.73 9.58
CA ASP A 731 -43.04 -28.20 9.37
C ASP A 731 -43.42 -29.25 10.43
N ASP A 732 -42.50 -30.17 10.78
CA ASP A 732 -42.63 -31.11 11.90
C ASP A 732 -42.55 -30.39 13.25
N ALA A 733 -41.73 -29.35 13.41
CA ALA A 733 -41.69 -28.53 14.62
C ALA A 733 -42.93 -27.64 14.74
N PHE A 734 -43.51 -27.18 13.62
CA PHE A 734 -44.79 -26.50 13.58
C PHE A 734 -45.90 -27.50 13.90
N ALA A 735 -45.83 -28.74 13.41
CA ALA A 735 -46.74 -29.83 13.76
C ALA A 735 -46.58 -30.28 15.23
N ALA A 736 -45.37 -30.26 15.80
CA ALA A 736 -45.11 -30.58 17.21
C ALA A 736 -45.45 -29.39 18.13
N VAL A 737 -45.30 -28.15 17.67
CA VAL A 737 -45.82 -26.92 18.31
C VAL A 737 -47.35 -26.87 18.21
N GLU A 738 -47.93 -27.45 17.17
CA GLU A 738 -49.37 -27.71 17.03
C GLU A 738 -49.79 -28.83 17.98
N GLU A 739 -49.05 -29.94 18.13
CA GLU A 739 -49.33 -31.03 19.09
C GLU A 739 -49.16 -30.56 20.56
N THR A 740 -48.18 -29.71 20.86
CA THR A 740 -47.99 -29.10 22.19
C THR A 740 -48.90 -27.89 22.46
N SER A 741 -49.34 -27.15 21.42
CA SER A 741 -50.47 -26.20 21.52
C SER A 741 -51.81 -26.93 21.70
N GLU A 742 -51.99 -28.10 21.07
CA GLU A 742 -53.17 -28.95 21.22
C GLU A 742 -53.21 -29.63 22.59
N ALA A 743 -52.07 -29.99 23.19
CA ALA A 743 -52.01 -30.57 24.53
C ALA A 743 -52.36 -29.56 25.65
N ILE A 744 -52.14 -28.25 25.43
CA ILE A 744 -52.56 -27.18 26.36
C ILE A 744 -53.98 -26.68 26.05
N ALA A 745 -54.52 -26.93 24.85
CA ALA A 745 -55.86 -26.50 24.45
C ALA A 745 -56.96 -27.60 24.49
N LYS A 746 -56.64 -28.88 24.77
CA LYS A 746 -57.62 -29.98 24.89
C LYS A 746 -57.75 -30.51 26.32
N THR A 747 -58.15 -29.64 27.26
CA THR A 747 -58.98 -30.08 28.40
C THR A 747 -60.41 -29.59 28.14
N ASN A 748 -61.30 -30.56 27.85
CA ASN A 748 -62.74 -30.46 27.53
C ASN A 748 -63.17 -30.01 26.13
N GLY A 749 -63.41 -31.02 25.27
CA GLY A 749 -64.63 -31.16 24.47
C GLY A 749 -64.71 -30.39 23.14
N ASP A 750 -64.50 -31.12 22.04
CA ASP A 750 -64.94 -30.85 20.66
C ASP A 750 -64.46 -29.55 19.99
N LEU A 751 -63.30 -29.61 19.34
CA LEU A 751 -62.76 -28.52 18.52
C LEU A 751 -62.81 -28.89 17.02
N ALA A 752 -63.65 -28.17 16.27
CA ALA A 752 -63.69 -28.18 14.81
C ALA A 752 -62.59 -27.27 14.23
N ALA A 753 -61.83 -27.74 13.25
CA ALA A 753 -60.81 -26.97 12.56
C ALA A 753 -61.41 -26.17 11.38
N MET A 754 -61.48 -24.83 11.51
CA MET A 754 -61.85 -23.92 10.41
C MET A 754 -60.65 -23.04 10.04
N TRP A 755 -60.35 -22.92 8.74
CA TRP A 755 -59.38 -21.97 8.22
C TRP A 755 -60.11 -20.84 7.48
N SER A 756 -59.93 -19.59 7.92
CA SER A 756 -60.59 -18.42 7.33
C SER A 756 -59.62 -17.25 7.15
N ILE A 757 -59.67 -16.59 5.99
CA ILE A 757 -59.01 -15.30 5.75
C ILE A 757 -60.11 -14.24 5.65
N LYS A 758 -60.06 -13.21 6.50
CA LYS A 758 -61.04 -12.10 6.55
C LYS A 758 -60.32 -10.76 6.46
N THR A 759 -60.78 -9.90 5.56
CA THR A 759 -60.36 -8.50 5.49
C THR A 759 -61.58 -7.59 5.69
N GLN A 760 -61.42 -6.52 6.45
CA GLN A 760 -62.52 -5.64 6.86
C GLN A 760 -62.09 -4.18 6.70
N THR A 761 -62.96 -3.36 6.11
CA THR A 761 -62.80 -1.90 6.09
C THR A 761 -64.12 -1.23 6.46
N THR A 762 -64.05 -0.11 7.18
CA THR A 762 -65.24 0.65 7.61
C THR A 762 -65.19 2.02 6.98
N ALA A 763 -66.19 2.32 6.15
CA ALA A 763 -66.33 3.59 5.46
C ALA A 763 -67.77 4.10 5.63
N GLY A 764 -67.94 5.37 6.03
CA GLY A 764 -69.26 5.97 6.20
C GLY A 764 -70.16 5.30 7.25
N GLY A 765 -69.57 4.68 8.29
CA GLY A 765 -70.31 4.00 9.36
C GLY A 765 -70.87 2.62 8.97
N LYS A 766 -70.56 2.11 7.77
CA LYS A 766 -70.88 0.74 7.35
C LYS A 766 -69.60 -0.07 7.15
N THR A 767 -69.63 -1.29 7.64
CA THR A 767 -68.51 -2.23 7.58
C THR A 767 -68.67 -3.14 6.37
N TYR A 768 -67.65 -3.15 5.51
CA TYR A 768 -67.56 -4.05 4.36
C TYR A 768 -66.56 -5.16 4.69
N ILE A 769 -66.97 -6.41 4.46
CA ILE A 769 -66.20 -7.60 4.78
C ILE A 769 -66.01 -8.39 3.49
N ALA A 770 -64.76 -8.80 3.22
CA ALA A 770 -64.47 -9.79 2.20
C ALA A 770 -63.68 -10.94 2.84
N GLY A 771 -64.09 -12.19 2.59
CA GLY A 771 -63.40 -13.35 3.16
C GLY A 771 -63.70 -14.67 2.46
N ILE A 772 -62.80 -15.63 2.66
CA ILE A 772 -62.92 -17.03 2.20
C ILE A 772 -62.73 -17.94 3.42
N GLY A 773 -63.69 -18.84 3.63
CA GLY A 773 -63.64 -19.86 4.67
C GLY A 773 -63.69 -21.25 4.06
N VAL A 774 -62.79 -22.13 4.51
CA VAL A 774 -62.78 -23.55 4.15
C VAL A 774 -62.94 -24.35 5.42
N GLY A 775 -63.93 -25.24 5.44
CA GLY A 775 -64.25 -26.04 6.61
C GLY A 775 -64.92 -27.34 6.24
N VAL A 776 -64.86 -28.28 7.18
CA VAL A 776 -65.58 -29.54 7.10
C VAL A 776 -66.56 -29.56 8.26
N GLU A 777 -67.85 -29.66 7.95
CA GLU A 777 -68.91 -29.67 8.96
C GLU A 777 -69.52 -31.08 9.02
N ASN A 778 -69.74 -31.60 10.22
CA ASN A 778 -70.38 -32.89 10.43
C ASN A 778 -71.68 -32.66 11.21
N THR A 779 -72.76 -32.45 10.46
CA THR A 779 -74.10 -32.27 11.03
C THR A 779 -74.91 -33.52 10.76
N GLY A 780 -75.12 -34.35 11.79
CA GLY A 780 -75.97 -35.54 11.69
C GLY A 780 -75.35 -36.74 10.97
N GLY A 781 -74.02 -36.88 10.95
CA GLY A 781 -73.33 -38.08 10.44
C GLY A 781 -72.99 -38.04 8.95
N VAL A 782 -73.23 -36.91 8.27
CA VAL A 782 -72.75 -36.65 6.91
C VAL A 782 -71.66 -35.60 7.00
N VAL A 783 -70.49 -35.93 6.46
CA VAL A 783 -69.32 -35.05 6.44
C VAL A 783 -69.36 -34.23 5.16
N GLU A 784 -69.56 -32.92 5.27
CA GLU A 784 -69.57 -32.01 4.13
C GLU A 784 -68.36 -31.08 4.17
N SER A 785 -67.52 -31.17 3.15
CA SER A 785 -66.45 -30.18 2.90
C SER A 785 -67.04 -29.00 2.15
N GLN A 786 -66.90 -27.79 2.69
CA GLN A 786 -67.42 -26.57 2.08
C GLN A 786 -66.36 -25.46 1.95
N VAL A 787 -66.48 -24.69 0.87
CA VAL A 787 -65.75 -23.44 0.64
C VAL A 787 -66.78 -22.33 0.49
N ILE A 788 -66.77 -21.38 1.42
CA ILE A 788 -67.70 -20.25 1.44
C ILE A 788 -66.93 -18.96 1.16
N VAL A 789 -67.42 -18.18 0.19
CA VAL A 789 -66.86 -16.87 -0.17
C VAL A 789 -67.90 -15.79 0.14
N ALA A 790 -67.53 -14.83 0.98
CA ALA A 790 -68.37 -13.68 1.31
C ALA A 790 -67.78 -12.41 0.66
N ALA A 791 -68.40 -11.92 -0.42
CA ALA A 791 -68.00 -10.70 -1.13
C ALA A 791 -69.15 -10.17 -2.01
N ASP A 792 -69.21 -8.84 -2.22
CA ASP A 792 -70.18 -8.20 -3.15
C ASP A 792 -69.86 -8.46 -4.63
N LYS A 793 -68.59 -8.78 -4.94
CA LYS A 793 -68.09 -9.12 -6.28
C LYS A 793 -66.99 -10.19 -6.18
N PHE A 794 -67.15 -11.29 -6.92
CA PHE A 794 -66.13 -12.33 -7.07
C PHE A 794 -65.81 -12.55 -8.55
N ALA A 795 -64.53 -12.57 -8.92
CA ALA A 795 -64.09 -12.68 -10.32
C ALA A 795 -62.80 -13.50 -10.42
N VAL A 796 -62.74 -14.44 -11.37
CA VAL A 796 -61.50 -15.12 -11.75
C VAL A 796 -60.87 -14.33 -12.90
N ILE A 797 -59.60 -13.96 -12.77
CA ILE A 797 -58.88 -13.09 -13.72
C ILE A 797 -57.64 -13.84 -14.22
N HIS A 798 -57.39 -13.82 -15.53
CA HIS A 798 -56.11 -14.25 -16.09
C HIS A 798 -55.26 -13.02 -16.48
N PRO A 799 -54.24 -12.64 -15.68
CA PRO A 799 -53.62 -11.31 -15.79
C PRO A 799 -52.57 -11.14 -16.90
N ASN A 800 -52.16 -12.22 -17.57
CA ASN A 800 -51.01 -12.21 -18.50
C ASN A 800 -51.38 -12.29 -19.99
N GLY A 801 -52.63 -11.97 -20.35
CA GLY A 801 -53.07 -11.86 -21.75
C GLY A 801 -53.04 -10.42 -22.27
N ALA A 802 -52.96 -10.22 -23.59
CA ALA A 802 -53.00 -8.89 -24.22
C ALA A 802 -54.34 -8.13 -24.01
N GLN A 803 -55.39 -8.82 -23.54
CA GLN A 803 -56.62 -8.27 -23.00
C GLN A 803 -57.03 -9.08 -21.75
N VAL A 804 -57.46 -8.40 -20.69
CA VAL A 804 -57.91 -9.05 -19.45
C VAL A 804 -59.29 -9.66 -19.67
N THR A 805 -59.37 -10.99 -19.72
CA THR A 805 -60.63 -11.74 -19.80
C THR A 805 -61.10 -12.17 -18.42
N LEU A 806 -62.42 -12.17 -18.21
CA LEU A 806 -63.08 -12.51 -16.95
C LEU A 806 -63.98 -13.74 -17.15
N PRO A 807 -63.41 -14.95 -17.20
CA PRO A 807 -64.16 -16.16 -17.55
C PRO A 807 -65.30 -16.51 -16.57
N PHE A 808 -65.24 -16.03 -15.32
CA PHE A 808 -66.27 -16.25 -14.32
C PHE A 808 -66.39 -15.04 -13.38
N VAL A 809 -67.58 -14.43 -13.32
CA VAL A 809 -67.86 -13.28 -12.46
C VAL A 809 -69.21 -13.42 -11.78
N ILE A 810 -69.26 -13.16 -10.47
CA ILE A 810 -70.48 -12.99 -9.68
C ILE A 810 -70.56 -11.54 -9.21
N VAL A 811 -71.60 -10.81 -9.63
CA VAL A 811 -71.87 -9.44 -9.21
C VAL A 811 -73.38 -9.23 -9.12
N GLY A 812 -73.85 -8.58 -8.05
CA GLY A 812 -75.27 -8.21 -7.93
C GLY A 812 -76.22 -9.41 -7.91
N GLY A 813 -75.76 -10.57 -7.43
CA GLY A 813 -76.54 -11.81 -7.36
C GLY A 813 -76.70 -12.55 -8.68
N GLN A 814 -76.01 -12.13 -9.75
CA GLN A 814 -76.02 -12.79 -11.05
C GLN A 814 -74.63 -13.33 -11.40
N VAL A 815 -74.61 -14.45 -12.12
CA VAL A 815 -73.38 -15.08 -12.62
C VAL A 815 -73.23 -14.79 -14.11
N PHE A 816 -72.06 -14.29 -14.50
CA PHE A 816 -71.69 -13.98 -15.87
C PHE A 816 -70.55 -14.91 -16.30
N MET A 817 -70.74 -15.58 -17.43
CA MET A 817 -69.75 -16.44 -18.10
C MET A 817 -69.91 -16.29 -19.61
N ASP A 818 -68.80 -16.24 -20.33
CA ASP A 818 -68.81 -16.13 -21.80
C ASP A 818 -69.00 -17.49 -22.46
N ASP A 819 -68.32 -18.54 -21.97
CA ASP A 819 -68.46 -19.93 -22.43
C ASP A 819 -68.64 -20.88 -21.23
N LEU A 820 -69.56 -21.85 -21.35
CA LEU A 820 -69.81 -22.88 -20.34
C LEU A 820 -69.86 -24.27 -20.99
N LEU A 821 -68.95 -25.15 -20.60
CA LEU A 821 -68.98 -26.57 -20.96
C LEU A 821 -69.46 -27.39 -19.74
N VAL A 822 -70.58 -28.09 -19.89
CA VAL A 822 -71.15 -28.92 -18.82
C VAL A 822 -71.44 -30.33 -19.32
N ARG A 823 -71.03 -31.35 -18.57
CA ARG A 823 -71.25 -32.75 -18.96
C ARG A 823 -72.72 -33.16 -18.83
N ASN A 824 -73.36 -32.80 -17.71
CA ASN A 824 -74.78 -33.01 -17.43
C ASN A 824 -75.33 -31.79 -16.71
N ALA A 825 -76.44 -31.22 -17.19
CA ALA A 825 -77.14 -30.12 -16.53
C ALA A 825 -78.60 -30.48 -16.27
N SER A 826 -79.08 -30.26 -15.04
CA SER A 826 -80.50 -30.28 -14.70
C SER A 826 -80.98 -28.84 -14.56
N ILE A 827 -81.83 -28.40 -15.48
CA ILE A 827 -82.28 -27.00 -15.56
C ILE A 827 -83.78 -26.97 -15.30
N GLY A 828 -84.21 -26.37 -14.19
CA GLY A 828 -85.63 -26.28 -13.84
C GLY A 828 -86.44 -25.39 -14.79
N ALA A 829 -85.88 -24.24 -15.18
CA ALA A 829 -86.42 -23.36 -16.22
C ALA A 829 -85.29 -22.51 -16.83
N ALA A 830 -85.29 -22.32 -18.14
CA ALA A 830 -84.34 -21.45 -18.83
C ALA A 830 -85.05 -20.52 -19.83
N LYS A 831 -84.51 -19.31 -19.99
CA LYS A 831 -84.88 -18.38 -21.05
C LYS A 831 -83.71 -18.26 -22.02
N PHE A 832 -83.89 -18.76 -23.22
CA PHE A 832 -82.90 -18.65 -24.29
C PHE A 832 -83.26 -17.47 -25.20
N LYS A 833 -82.24 -16.73 -25.65
CA LYS A 833 -82.45 -15.52 -26.46
C LYS A 833 -82.70 -15.83 -27.94
N ASP A 834 -81.90 -16.73 -28.52
CA ASP A 834 -81.87 -16.95 -29.96
C ASP A 834 -82.14 -18.42 -30.33
N PHE A 835 -81.20 -19.34 -30.10
CA PHE A 835 -81.35 -20.75 -30.48
C PHE A 835 -80.71 -21.73 -29.49
N LEU A 836 -81.21 -22.97 -29.47
CA LEU A 836 -80.54 -24.14 -28.91
C LEU A 836 -80.33 -25.14 -30.04
N ASP A 837 -79.06 -25.44 -30.31
CA ASP A 837 -78.63 -26.29 -31.41
C ASP A 837 -77.95 -27.55 -30.88
N SER A 838 -78.16 -28.66 -31.59
CA SER A 838 -77.32 -29.85 -31.40
C SER A 838 -75.93 -29.63 -32.00
N ASP A 839 -74.91 -30.15 -31.33
CA ASP A 839 -73.53 -30.19 -31.83
C ASP A 839 -73.38 -31.01 -33.12
N ALA A 840 -74.14 -32.12 -33.23
CA ALA A 840 -74.20 -32.90 -34.45
C ALA A 840 -74.92 -32.13 -35.57
N THR A 841 -74.31 -32.11 -36.75
CA THR A 841 -74.87 -31.49 -37.96
C THR A 841 -75.23 -32.52 -39.03
N GLY A 842 -76.34 -32.31 -39.71
CA GLY A 842 -76.76 -33.08 -40.89
C GLY A 842 -76.27 -32.46 -42.20
N TYR A 843 -76.96 -32.81 -43.28
CA TYR A 843 -76.67 -32.32 -44.63
C TYR A 843 -76.61 -30.77 -44.70
N ALA A 844 -75.59 -30.23 -45.39
CA ALA A 844 -75.30 -28.80 -45.53
C ALA A 844 -74.96 -28.04 -44.22
N GLY A 845 -74.49 -28.74 -43.18
CA GLY A 845 -73.99 -28.12 -41.94
C GLY A 845 -75.08 -27.58 -41.02
N ARG A 846 -76.32 -28.03 -41.21
CA ARG A 846 -77.45 -27.66 -40.33
C ARG A 846 -77.43 -28.52 -39.07
N PRO A 847 -77.71 -27.98 -37.87
CA PRO A 847 -77.86 -28.77 -36.66
C PRO A 847 -78.94 -29.84 -36.82
N LEU A 848 -78.73 -31.05 -36.31
CA LEU A 848 -79.76 -32.10 -36.31
C LEU A 848 -81.02 -31.69 -35.54
N LEU A 849 -80.85 -30.93 -34.46
CA LEU A 849 -81.94 -30.29 -33.74
C LEU A 849 -81.63 -28.81 -33.61
N ARG A 850 -82.58 -27.96 -33.98
CA ARG A 850 -82.54 -26.52 -33.70
C ARG A 850 -83.88 -26.06 -33.14
N LEU A 851 -83.86 -25.49 -31.95
CA LEU A 851 -85.00 -24.79 -31.36
C LEU A 851 -84.73 -23.28 -31.43
N ASN A 852 -85.50 -22.56 -32.24
CA ASN A 852 -85.38 -21.11 -32.37
C ASN A 852 -86.40 -20.43 -31.45
N PHE A 853 -85.90 -19.79 -30.40
CA PHE A 853 -86.73 -19.16 -29.37
C PHE A 853 -87.22 -17.76 -29.79
N ARG A 854 -86.60 -17.15 -30.81
CA ARG A 854 -87.05 -15.87 -31.36
C ARG A 854 -88.26 -16.03 -32.27
N THR A 855 -88.31 -17.11 -33.06
CA THR A 855 -89.41 -17.38 -34.01
C THR A 855 -90.39 -18.45 -33.54
N GLY A 856 -90.04 -19.23 -32.52
CA GLY A 856 -90.81 -20.37 -32.04
C GLY A 856 -90.75 -21.61 -32.94
N ALA A 857 -89.80 -21.66 -33.88
CA ALA A 857 -89.65 -22.78 -34.79
C ALA A 857 -88.73 -23.87 -34.21
N ALA A 858 -89.11 -25.13 -34.39
CA ALA A 858 -88.31 -26.31 -34.07
C ALA A 858 -88.00 -27.08 -35.35
N GLU A 859 -86.72 -27.25 -35.65
CA GLU A 859 -86.22 -28.01 -36.79
C GLU A 859 -85.59 -29.32 -36.32
N PHE A 860 -86.03 -30.43 -36.90
CA PHE A 860 -85.47 -31.76 -36.73
C PHE A 860 -84.94 -32.24 -38.08
N ASN A 861 -83.63 -32.21 -38.25
CA ASN A 861 -82.95 -32.60 -39.48
C ASN A 861 -82.44 -34.06 -39.38
N GLY A 862 -82.54 -34.81 -40.47
CA GLY A 862 -82.06 -36.19 -40.52
C GLY A 862 -80.53 -36.30 -40.40
N GLN A 863 -80.06 -37.38 -39.79
CA GLN A 863 -78.62 -37.68 -39.63
C GLN A 863 -77.99 -38.26 -40.91
N SER A 864 -78.80 -38.85 -41.80
CA SER A 864 -78.36 -39.36 -43.10
C SER A 864 -78.00 -38.24 -44.06
N SER A 865 -77.08 -38.50 -45.00
CA SER A 865 -76.67 -37.57 -46.06
C SER A 865 -77.77 -37.27 -47.09
N ASP A 866 -79.01 -37.60 -46.78
CA ASP A 866 -80.16 -37.46 -47.67
C ASP A 866 -80.75 -36.04 -47.60
N GLY A 867 -80.63 -35.29 -46.51
CA GLY A 867 -81.14 -33.90 -46.42
C GLY A 867 -82.64 -33.79 -46.13
N SER A 868 -83.27 -34.88 -45.69
CA SER A 868 -84.63 -34.86 -45.15
C SER A 868 -84.72 -34.02 -43.86
N ARG A 869 -85.83 -33.30 -43.69
CA ARG A 869 -86.04 -32.49 -42.46
C ARG A 869 -87.50 -32.29 -42.11
N THR A 870 -87.73 -32.10 -40.82
CA THR A 870 -89.03 -31.70 -40.28
C THR A 870 -88.92 -30.32 -39.65
N GLU A 871 -89.79 -29.40 -40.03
CA GLU A 871 -89.91 -28.09 -39.41
C GLU A 871 -91.28 -27.98 -38.75
N ILE A 872 -91.29 -27.56 -37.48
CA ILE A 872 -92.49 -27.23 -36.73
C ILE A 872 -92.43 -25.74 -36.43
N ASN A 873 -93.44 -24.98 -36.82
CA ASN A 873 -93.54 -23.57 -36.48
C ASN A 873 -95.02 -23.21 -36.23
N ASN A 874 -95.31 -21.92 -36.04
CA ASN A 874 -96.66 -21.43 -35.81
C ASN A 874 -97.65 -21.68 -36.98
N ARG A 875 -97.20 -22.19 -38.13
CA ARG A 875 -98.01 -22.54 -39.31
C ARG A 875 -98.19 -24.06 -39.50
N GLY A 876 -97.76 -24.86 -38.53
CA GLY A 876 -97.89 -26.32 -38.51
C GLY A 876 -96.57 -27.07 -38.65
N MET A 877 -96.67 -28.39 -38.81
CA MET A 877 -95.53 -29.30 -38.98
C MET A 877 -95.37 -29.66 -40.47
N ARG A 878 -94.15 -29.56 -40.98
CA ARG A 878 -93.80 -29.82 -42.38
C ARG A 878 -92.62 -30.78 -42.44
N TYR A 879 -92.79 -31.87 -43.17
CA TYR A 879 -91.71 -32.79 -43.52
C TYR A 879 -91.26 -32.51 -44.96
N TYR A 880 -89.96 -32.45 -45.18
CA TYR A 880 -89.31 -32.22 -46.46
C TYR A 880 -88.47 -33.44 -46.82
N TYR A 881 -88.59 -33.88 -48.08
CA TYR A 881 -87.75 -34.92 -48.66
C TYR A 881 -86.32 -34.40 -48.93
N PRO A 882 -85.36 -35.32 -49.16
CA PRO A 882 -83.97 -35.04 -49.55
C PRO A 882 -83.74 -33.94 -50.58
N ASN A 883 -84.62 -33.84 -51.57
CA ASN A 883 -84.55 -32.87 -52.66
C ASN A 883 -85.16 -31.49 -52.32
N GLY A 884 -85.54 -31.26 -51.06
CA GLY A 884 -86.16 -30.02 -50.58
C GLY A 884 -87.67 -29.90 -50.88
N VAL A 885 -88.29 -30.92 -51.49
CA VAL A 885 -89.71 -30.93 -51.78
C VAL A 885 -90.51 -31.27 -50.51
N LEU A 886 -91.60 -30.56 -50.28
CA LEU A 886 -92.52 -30.82 -49.16
C LEU A 886 -93.13 -32.22 -49.31
N GLY A 887 -92.80 -33.13 -48.39
CA GLY A 887 -93.27 -34.51 -48.39
C GLY A 887 -94.55 -34.74 -47.59
N ALA A 888 -94.76 -34.00 -46.51
CA ALA A 888 -96.02 -34.00 -45.77
C ALA A 888 -96.21 -32.68 -45.00
N ARG A 889 -97.46 -32.25 -44.82
CA ARG A 889 -97.82 -31.12 -43.95
C ARG A 889 -98.96 -31.53 -43.04
N PHE A 890 -98.77 -31.31 -41.74
CA PHE A 890 -99.77 -31.54 -40.71
C PHE A 890 -100.10 -30.20 -40.02
N GLY A 891 -101.36 -29.78 -40.09
CA GLY A 891 -101.85 -28.47 -39.63
C GLY A 891 -102.20 -27.53 -40.80
N GLY A 892 -103.45 -27.08 -40.85
CA GLY A 892 -104.00 -26.21 -41.89
C GLY A 892 -104.38 -24.83 -41.33
N GLY A 893 -104.06 -23.78 -42.08
CA GLY A 893 -104.25 -22.38 -41.69
C GLY A 893 -102.93 -21.74 -41.29
#